data_AF-A0A7X0RSW2-F1
#
_entry.id   AF-A0A7X0RSW2-F1
#
_cell.length_a   1.000
_cell.length_b   1.000
_cell.length_c   1.000
_cell.angle_alpha   90.00
_cell.angle_beta   90.00
_cell.angle_gamma   90.00
#
_symmetry.space_group_name_H-M   'P 1'
#
loop_
_entity.id
_entity.type
_entity.pdbx_description
1 polymer ?
#
loop_
_entity_poly.entity_id
_entity_poly.type
_entity_poly.pdbx_seq_one_letter_code
_entity_poly.pdbx_strand_id
1 'polypeptide(L)'
;MAGRAYKLMSLLVALALIVTLVPMGTGSALAATANTPYKTTLGTLTTMNWGGGDARPGFATANGDLYAVWGRGNAFKMRKATTYAGLATATENTVTGMDAADWVVGLYYNSANSTFYMTAHVEYDYFLGSDAAHHYRKIKLYKSTDNLATVTKVGDVVTSDNSDIHGYVDYTGNYYDFGAGDQNFYVDEAGGYAYIFYAHAWADLRSSAFSQGMFKSERVARCPISQLNDPTAWKSFYQGSWNEPARGGHASDLANGSNGYVFYSSVIGKYLMVYNNTVASATSLELQDWSPLYTNSDLTWFYYASALDMDTFSPYIIGGNAIYLELTRRRSAPLTVTGATTTRTVIDPVYPTESVPDGNYGWDWAFTGTLEPKPTTYIVSYQWPYQTHTAGINFYSDYTVPHSENYGLGMRMTSAAVGDYVLLNINVPTAGTYRLYSYNATGPAAGDFQLAVDGTNQGGQVSLFEAAPAHPQNGLGYKKTDMGTVTFATAGNHQFRYTVTGKNASSTGYQLYFDVIKLVQAATTPPAGTATLAPTADAYVRDGAYADVNYGTDPTLQVKKDGTDYNRKSYLKFDLASFGGTSATSAKLRVYANAAGTDGARTIKLYGNSNKSWTESGLKWSNAPAADTFVTSVSVNGSTGVWYEFDVTSYMNSQLTVADSIVSFELVNEGAATSQNQVAFNSREAASHAPQLVLQ
;
A
#
# COMPACT_ATOMS: atom_id res chain seq x y z
N MET A 1 -88.68 13.14 -7.85
CA MET A 1 -88.49 11.98 -8.74
C MET A 1 -87.40 11.12 -8.09
N ALA A 2 -87.66 10.27 -7.09
CA ALA A 2 -88.43 9.01 -7.03
C ALA A 2 -87.78 7.83 -7.81
N GLY A 3 -87.42 6.77 -7.07
CA GLY A 3 -87.01 5.43 -7.55
C GLY A 3 -85.86 4.86 -6.69
N ARG A 4 -86.03 4.27 -5.49
CA ARG A 4 -86.76 3.06 -5.01
C ARG A 4 -86.28 1.69 -5.57
N ALA A 5 -86.02 0.79 -4.61
CA ALA A 5 -86.06 -0.69 -4.61
C ALA A 5 -84.74 -1.46 -4.89
N TYR A 6 -84.09 -2.09 -3.90
CA TYR A 6 -84.39 -3.32 -3.10
C TYR A 6 -83.93 -4.63 -3.77
N LYS A 7 -83.13 -5.43 -3.03
CA LYS A 7 -82.95 -6.92 -2.98
C LYS A 7 -81.50 -7.23 -2.51
N LEU A 8 -81.13 -8.04 -1.51
CA LEU A 8 -81.69 -9.15 -0.70
C LEU A 8 -80.91 -9.18 0.66
N MET A 9 -81.55 -9.30 1.84
CA MET A 9 -81.61 -10.49 2.74
C MET A 9 -80.25 -11.13 3.11
N SER A 10 -79.81 -11.32 4.37
CA SER A 10 -80.47 -11.76 5.63
C SER A 10 -79.50 -11.47 6.82
N LEU A 11 -79.83 -10.97 8.02
CA LEU A 11 -80.75 -11.36 9.12
C LEU A 11 -80.01 -12.03 10.33
N LEU A 12 -79.92 -11.27 11.44
CA LEU A 12 -79.96 -11.58 12.89
C LEU A 12 -79.01 -12.58 13.62
N VAL A 13 -78.23 -12.00 14.57
CA VAL A 13 -78.16 -12.25 16.05
C VAL A 13 -77.50 -13.51 16.67
N ALA A 14 -76.58 -13.22 17.61
CA ALA A 14 -76.13 -13.91 18.85
C ALA A 14 -74.84 -14.76 18.89
N LEU A 15 -73.85 -14.18 19.59
CA LEU A 15 -73.01 -14.71 20.69
C LEU A 15 -72.01 -15.87 20.45
N ALA A 16 -70.70 -15.54 20.50
CA ALA A 16 -69.71 -16.17 21.41
C ALA A 16 -68.34 -15.45 21.40
N LEU A 17 -67.95 -14.95 22.58
CA LEU A 17 -66.62 -14.78 23.20
C LEU A 17 -65.54 -15.76 22.64
N ILE A 18 -64.22 -15.54 22.48
CA ILE A 18 -63.13 -14.85 23.19
C ILE A 18 -61.92 -14.81 22.22
N VAL A 19 -61.22 -13.68 22.02
CA VAL A 19 -59.73 -13.65 21.99
C VAL A 19 -59.27 -12.28 22.49
N THR A 20 -58.45 -12.33 23.52
CA THR A 20 -57.82 -11.25 24.26
C THR A 20 -56.70 -10.54 23.48
N LEU A 21 -56.68 -9.20 23.62
CA LEU A 21 -55.56 -8.25 23.63
C LEU A 21 -54.32 -8.53 22.75
N VAL A 22 -54.04 -7.69 21.74
CA VAL A 22 -53.20 -6.46 21.78
C VAL A 22 -53.38 -5.75 20.42
N PRO A 23 -53.60 -4.42 20.34
CA PRO A 23 -53.86 -3.75 19.07
C PRO A 23 -52.65 -3.74 18.14
N MET A 24 -52.84 -4.26 16.92
CA MET A 24 -52.05 -3.88 15.76
C MET A 24 -52.40 -2.43 15.39
N GLY A 25 -51.42 -1.54 15.53
CA GLY A 25 -51.49 -0.17 15.02
C GLY A 25 -51.04 -0.12 13.57
N THR A 26 -51.93 0.33 12.72
CA THR A 26 -51.78 0.72 11.30
C THR A 26 -50.39 1.16 10.88
N GLY A 27 -49.81 0.45 9.90
CA GLY A 27 -48.63 0.89 9.17
C GLY A 27 -48.92 2.19 8.43
N SER A 28 -48.16 3.22 8.77
CA SER A 28 -48.05 4.45 8.00
C SER A 28 -46.61 4.57 7.51
N ALA A 29 -46.45 4.73 6.20
CA ALA A 29 -45.19 5.14 5.61
C ALA A 29 -44.81 6.52 6.19
N LEU A 30 -43.63 6.61 6.80
CA LEU A 30 -43.05 7.88 7.23
C LEU A 30 -41.72 8.05 6.51
N ALA A 31 -41.75 8.88 5.46
CA ALA A 31 -40.60 9.69 5.13
C ALA A 31 -40.38 10.67 6.30
N ALA A 32 -39.34 10.44 7.10
CA ALA A 32 -38.88 11.39 8.11
C ALA A 32 -37.36 11.25 8.26
N THR A 33 -36.66 12.22 7.69
CA THR A 33 -35.35 12.67 8.16
C THR A 33 -35.40 12.96 9.67
N ALA A 34 -34.76 12.12 10.48
CA ALA A 34 -34.36 12.44 11.85
C ALA A 34 -33.29 11.44 12.34
N ASN A 35 -32.06 11.93 12.45
CA ASN A 35 -30.95 11.30 13.17
C ASN A 35 -31.40 10.97 14.60
N THR A 36 -31.57 9.68 14.90
CA THR A 36 -31.66 9.21 16.29
C THR A 36 -30.27 8.70 16.68
N PRO A 37 -29.57 9.32 17.65
CA PRO A 37 -28.24 8.88 18.05
C PRO A 37 -28.32 7.49 18.69
N TYR A 38 -27.52 6.54 18.18
CA TYR A 38 -27.38 5.21 18.76
C TYR A 38 -26.89 5.32 20.21
N LYS A 39 -27.73 4.84 21.13
CA LYS A 39 -27.41 4.72 22.55
C LYS A 39 -26.99 3.26 22.79
N THR A 40 -25.71 2.94 22.60
CA THR A 40 -25.17 1.66 23.08
C THR A 40 -24.98 1.76 24.59
N THR A 41 -25.88 1.12 25.33
CA THR A 41 -25.72 0.89 26.76
C THR A 41 -24.48 -0.01 26.92
N LEU A 42 -23.36 0.57 27.36
CA LEU A 42 -22.24 -0.23 27.85
C LEU A 42 -22.78 -1.07 29.02
N GLY A 43 -22.96 -2.37 28.81
CA GLY A 43 -23.24 -3.31 29.89
C GLY A 43 -22.15 -3.23 30.96
N THR A 44 -22.39 -3.83 32.12
CA THR A 44 -21.42 -3.86 33.24
C THR A 44 -20.09 -4.43 32.75
N LEU A 45 -19.13 -3.57 32.42
CA LEU A 45 -17.85 -3.96 31.85
C LEU A 45 -17.10 -4.74 32.94
N THR A 46 -16.80 -6.01 32.70
CA THR A 46 -15.76 -6.67 33.49
C THR A 46 -14.43 -6.04 33.08
N THR A 47 -13.87 -5.19 33.93
CA THR A 47 -12.54 -4.60 33.70
C THR A 47 -11.52 -5.73 33.61
N MET A 48 -10.99 -6.00 32.41
CA MET A 48 -9.87 -6.91 32.23
C MET A 48 -8.56 -6.12 32.36
N ASN A 49 -7.73 -6.53 33.31
CA ASN A 49 -6.39 -5.98 33.47
C ASN A 49 -5.45 -6.71 32.50
N TRP A 50 -5.14 -6.08 31.38
CA TRP A 50 -4.13 -6.55 30.44
C TRP A 50 -2.76 -6.10 30.95
N GLY A 51 -1.94 -7.04 31.40
CA GLY A 51 -0.60 -6.73 31.90
C GLY A 51 0.37 -6.45 30.76
N GLY A 52 0.86 -5.22 30.59
CA GLY A 52 1.93 -4.92 29.63
C GLY A 52 1.77 -3.60 28.87
N GLY A 53 2.08 -2.46 29.50
CA GLY A 53 2.44 -1.21 28.83
C GLY A 53 1.44 -0.57 27.84
N ASP A 54 1.96 0.35 27.03
CA ASP A 54 1.34 1.17 25.95
C ASP A 54 0.97 0.38 24.67
N ALA A 55 0.23 -0.74 24.76
CA ALA A 55 -0.27 -1.47 23.57
C ALA A 55 -1.65 -2.11 23.79
N ARG A 56 -2.48 -2.10 22.73
CA ARG A 56 -3.82 -2.70 22.70
C ARG A 56 -3.71 -4.23 22.61
N PRO A 57 -4.66 -4.99 23.22
CA PRO A 57 -4.76 -6.41 22.96
C PRO A 57 -5.23 -6.69 21.53
N GLY A 58 -4.64 -7.69 20.89
CA GLY A 58 -5.10 -8.24 19.61
C GLY A 58 -6.10 -9.38 19.83
N PHE A 59 -7.16 -9.43 19.03
CA PHE A 59 -8.20 -10.47 19.11
C PHE A 59 -8.35 -11.25 17.82
N ALA A 60 -8.64 -12.55 17.93
CA ALA A 60 -9.06 -13.37 16.80
C ALA A 60 -9.94 -14.52 17.27
N THR A 61 -10.87 -14.95 16.42
CA THR A 61 -11.65 -16.17 16.63
C THR A 61 -11.04 -17.31 15.84
N ALA A 62 -10.84 -18.46 16.50
CA ALA A 62 -10.32 -19.65 15.87
C ALA A 62 -10.85 -20.89 16.58
N ASN A 63 -11.30 -21.89 15.82
CA ASN A 63 -11.69 -23.20 16.37
C ASN A 63 -12.72 -23.12 17.52
N GLY A 64 -13.63 -22.14 17.48
CA GLY A 64 -14.67 -21.92 18.50
C GLY A 64 -14.22 -21.15 19.75
N ASP A 65 -12.94 -20.78 19.83
CA ASP A 65 -12.37 -19.95 20.90
C ASP A 65 -12.12 -18.52 20.40
N LEU A 66 -12.34 -17.54 21.28
CA LEU A 66 -11.83 -16.19 21.17
C LEU A 66 -10.44 -16.15 21.82
N TYR A 67 -9.45 -15.70 21.07
CA TYR A 67 -8.07 -15.50 21.50
C TYR A 67 -7.83 -14.02 21.76
N ALA A 68 -7.06 -13.71 22.79
CA ALA A 68 -6.55 -12.38 23.08
C ALA A 68 -5.04 -12.45 23.33
N VAL A 69 -4.27 -11.56 22.69
CA VAL A 69 -2.81 -11.46 22.84
C VAL A 69 -2.39 -10.05 23.22
N TRP A 70 -1.38 -9.92 24.09
CA TRP A 70 -0.86 -8.61 24.50
C TRP A 70 0.53 -8.75 25.12
N GLY A 71 1.26 -7.64 25.21
CA GLY A 71 2.54 -7.56 25.91
C GLY A 71 3.69 -7.12 25.01
N ARG A 72 4.89 -7.13 25.61
CA ARG A 72 6.12 -6.65 24.97
C ARG A 72 7.32 -7.50 25.35
N GLY A 73 8.37 -7.44 24.53
CA GLY A 73 9.63 -8.13 24.77
C GLY A 73 9.79 -9.34 23.85
N ASN A 74 10.64 -10.29 24.21
CA ASN A 74 10.87 -11.52 23.43
C ASN A 74 9.74 -12.57 23.53
N ALA A 75 8.67 -12.24 24.26
CA ALA A 75 7.49 -13.06 24.46
C ALA A 75 6.27 -12.18 24.73
N PHE A 76 5.08 -12.73 24.50
CA PHE A 76 3.82 -12.06 24.80
C PHE A 76 2.85 -13.00 25.54
N LYS A 77 1.79 -12.43 26.08
CA LYS A 77 0.75 -13.15 26.82
C LYS A 77 -0.42 -13.49 25.92
N MET A 78 -1.02 -14.64 26.16
CA MET A 78 -2.21 -15.11 25.45
C MET A 78 -3.22 -15.71 26.43
N ARG A 79 -4.50 -15.40 26.20
CA ARG A 79 -5.64 -16.12 26.78
C ARG A 79 -6.57 -16.54 25.67
N LYS A 80 -7.31 -17.63 25.91
CA LYS A 80 -8.41 -18.04 25.05
C LYS A 80 -9.60 -18.52 25.86
N ALA A 81 -10.79 -18.24 25.37
CA ALA A 81 -12.05 -18.68 25.95
C ALA A 81 -13.16 -18.64 24.90
N THR A 82 -14.28 -19.34 25.12
CA THR A 82 -15.43 -19.31 24.20
C THR A 82 -16.26 -18.03 24.31
N THR A 83 -15.99 -17.16 25.28
CA THR A 83 -16.67 -15.88 25.48
C THR A 83 -15.69 -14.81 25.93
N TYR A 84 -16.01 -13.55 25.67
CA TYR A 84 -15.24 -12.41 26.18
C TYR A 84 -15.10 -12.44 27.70
N ALA A 85 -16.20 -12.63 28.46
CA ALA A 85 -16.14 -12.72 29.92
C ALA A 85 -15.24 -13.86 30.42
N GLY A 86 -15.19 -14.99 29.69
CA GLY A 86 -14.31 -16.11 29.98
C GLY A 86 -12.81 -15.78 29.89
N LEU A 87 -12.42 -14.79 29.08
CA LEU A 87 -11.01 -14.35 29.00
C LEU A 87 -10.49 -13.77 30.34
N ALA A 88 -11.38 -13.23 31.17
CA ALA A 88 -10.97 -12.67 32.47
C ALA A 88 -10.43 -13.75 33.42
N THR A 89 -10.93 -14.98 33.32
CA THR A 89 -10.58 -16.12 34.18
C THR A 89 -9.80 -17.23 33.46
N ALA A 90 -9.64 -17.12 32.14
CA ALA A 90 -8.87 -18.06 31.35
C ALA A 90 -7.39 -18.10 31.77
N THR A 91 -6.79 -19.29 31.68
CA THR A 91 -5.35 -19.49 31.91
C THR A 91 -4.53 -18.60 30.99
N GLU A 92 -3.64 -17.82 31.59
CA GLU A 92 -2.68 -16.99 30.85
C GLU A 92 -1.45 -17.81 30.45
N ASN A 93 -1.22 -17.91 29.15
CA ASN A 93 -0.06 -18.57 28.57
C ASN A 93 0.96 -17.53 28.10
N THR A 94 2.24 -17.91 28.08
CA THR A 94 3.32 -17.10 27.51
C THR A 94 3.74 -17.70 26.18
N VAL A 95 3.69 -16.90 25.13
CA VAL A 95 4.06 -17.28 23.76
C VAL A 95 5.45 -16.73 23.47
N THR A 96 6.38 -17.60 23.06
CA THR A 96 7.80 -17.28 22.85
C THR A 96 8.16 -17.25 21.37
N GLY A 97 9.32 -16.67 21.03
CA GLY A 97 9.85 -16.60 19.66
C GLY A 97 9.75 -15.23 18.98
N MET A 98 9.37 -14.20 19.75
CA MET A 98 9.37 -12.81 19.30
C MET A 98 10.76 -12.19 19.52
N ASP A 99 11.12 -11.17 18.73
CA ASP A 99 12.34 -10.41 18.98
C ASP A 99 12.30 -9.71 20.33
N ALA A 100 13.48 -9.40 20.87
CA ALA A 100 13.59 -8.53 22.03
C ALA A 100 12.94 -7.16 21.75
N ALA A 101 12.12 -6.72 22.70
CA ALA A 101 11.48 -5.41 22.75
C ALA A 101 10.44 -5.07 21.68
N ASP A 102 9.85 -6.06 21.02
CA ASP A 102 8.67 -5.87 20.20
C ASP A 102 7.40 -5.75 21.05
N TRP A 103 6.39 -5.05 20.53
CA TRP A 103 5.07 -4.84 21.12
C TRP A 103 4.02 -5.50 20.23
N VAL A 104 3.35 -6.54 20.72
CA VAL A 104 2.30 -7.23 19.95
C VAL A 104 0.98 -6.46 20.02
N VAL A 105 0.31 -6.28 18.88
CA VAL A 105 -0.94 -5.51 18.81
C VAL A 105 -2.01 -6.20 17.97
N GLY A 106 -1.66 -6.75 16.81
CA GLY A 106 -2.61 -7.32 15.85
C GLY A 106 -2.64 -8.84 15.90
N LEU A 107 -3.82 -9.45 15.70
CA LEU A 107 -3.98 -10.90 15.64
C LEU A 107 -5.01 -11.29 14.57
N TYR A 108 -4.62 -12.19 13.67
CA TYR A 108 -5.50 -12.77 12.66
C TYR A 108 -5.34 -14.29 12.64
N TYR A 109 -6.42 -15.03 12.43
CA TYR A 109 -6.38 -16.46 12.18
C TYR A 109 -6.85 -16.75 10.77
N ASN A 110 -5.95 -17.28 9.94
CA ASN A 110 -6.28 -17.72 8.60
C ASN A 110 -6.77 -19.17 8.66
N SER A 111 -8.08 -19.36 8.50
CA SER A 111 -8.72 -20.67 8.55
C SER A 111 -8.29 -21.60 7.41
N ALA A 112 -7.91 -21.06 6.24
CA ALA A 112 -7.56 -21.84 5.06
C ALA A 112 -6.24 -22.61 5.22
N ASN A 113 -5.33 -22.13 6.06
CA ASN A 113 -4.04 -22.76 6.33
C ASN A 113 -3.77 -22.98 7.83
N SER A 114 -4.79 -22.79 8.68
CA SER A 114 -4.72 -22.96 10.13
C SER A 114 -3.54 -22.21 10.78
N THR A 115 -3.25 -21.00 10.31
CA THR A 115 -2.11 -20.19 10.76
C THR A 115 -2.58 -18.90 11.41
N PHE A 116 -2.03 -18.59 12.59
CA PHE A 116 -2.16 -17.26 13.19
C PHE A 116 -1.09 -16.32 12.65
N TYR A 117 -1.47 -15.08 12.37
CA TYR A 117 -0.58 -13.99 12.01
C TYR A 117 -0.69 -12.85 13.02
N MET A 118 0.44 -12.29 13.43
CA MET A 118 0.51 -11.24 14.44
C MET A 118 1.40 -10.11 13.97
N THR A 119 0.91 -8.88 14.12
CA THR A 119 1.73 -7.70 13.90
C THR A 119 2.33 -7.24 15.22
N ALA A 120 3.62 -6.95 15.21
CA ALA A 120 4.29 -6.32 16.34
C ALA A 120 5.18 -5.17 15.85
N HIS A 121 5.38 -4.14 16.67
CA HIS A 121 6.32 -3.06 16.35
C HIS A 121 7.42 -2.94 17.39
N VAL A 122 8.57 -2.45 16.95
CA VAL A 122 9.64 -2.02 17.85
C VAL A 122 9.53 -0.52 18.08
N GLU A 123 9.80 -0.08 19.31
CA GLU A 123 9.66 1.34 19.70
C GLU A 123 11.00 2.11 19.62
N TYR A 124 12.10 1.44 19.96
CA TYR A 124 13.42 2.04 20.12
C TYR A 124 14.50 1.22 19.40
N ASP A 125 15.59 1.90 19.05
CA ASP A 125 16.81 1.24 18.62
C ASP A 125 17.59 0.72 19.85
N TYR A 126 17.69 -0.59 19.98
CA TYR A 126 18.38 -1.26 21.07
C TYR A 126 19.84 -1.61 20.74
N PHE A 127 20.34 -1.33 19.53
CA PHE A 127 21.72 -1.61 19.13
C PHE A 127 22.76 -0.83 19.94
N LEU A 128 22.39 0.34 20.48
CA LEU A 128 23.30 1.24 21.22
C LEU A 128 23.22 1.15 22.75
N GLY A 129 22.47 0.18 23.30
CA GLY A 129 22.51 -0.14 24.73
C GLY A 129 21.90 0.90 25.68
N SER A 130 21.07 1.84 25.22
CA SER A 130 20.29 2.72 26.12
C SER A 130 18.83 2.85 25.69
N ASP A 131 17.91 2.56 26.62
CA ASP A 131 16.45 2.49 26.41
C ASP A 131 15.77 3.86 26.17
N ALA A 132 16.52 4.97 26.13
CA ALA A 132 15.94 6.31 26.33
C ALA A 132 16.18 7.32 25.20
N ALA A 133 17.07 7.07 24.23
CA ALA A 133 17.57 8.15 23.38
C ALA A 133 17.25 8.03 21.87
N HIS A 134 16.78 6.89 21.35
CA HIS A 134 16.70 6.67 19.90
C HIS A 134 15.41 5.94 19.50
N HIS A 135 14.32 6.66 19.24
CA HIS A 135 13.10 6.08 18.68
C HIS A 135 13.37 5.58 17.26
N TYR A 136 13.24 4.29 17.02
CA TYR A 136 13.38 3.65 15.71
C TYR A 136 12.28 2.61 15.60
N ARG A 137 11.34 2.85 14.69
CA ARG A 137 10.09 2.12 14.60
C ARG A 137 9.94 1.43 13.25
N LYS A 138 9.56 0.17 13.33
CA LYS A 138 9.15 -0.65 12.21
C LYS A 138 8.15 -1.69 12.67
N ILE A 139 7.33 -2.16 11.73
CA ILE A 139 6.31 -3.17 11.98
C ILE A 139 6.77 -4.49 11.37
N LYS A 140 6.65 -5.54 12.17
CA LYS A 140 7.02 -6.91 11.86
C LYS A 140 5.77 -7.78 11.83
N LEU A 141 5.84 -8.82 11.01
CA LEU A 141 4.84 -9.87 10.99
C LEU A 141 5.43 -11.16 11.56
N TYR A 142 4.68 -11.79 12.45
CA TYR A 142 4.96 -13.09 13.03
C TYR A 142 3.87 -14.06 12.65
N LYS A 143 4.17 -15.36 12.67
CA LYS A 143 3.19 -16.42 12.46
C LYS A 143 3.32 -17.55 13.49
N SER A 144 2.21 -18.23 13.73
CA SER A 144 2.14 -19.46 14.53
C SER A 144 1.27 -20.51 13.83
N THR A 145 1.78 -21.73 13.75
CA THR A 145 1.08 -22.92 13.23
C THR A 145 0.79 -23.94 14.34
N ASP A 146 1.09 -23.60 15.59
CA ASP A 146 1.02 -24.46 16.78
C ASP A 146 0.03 -23.93 17.82
N ASN A 147 -0.99 -23.20 17.35
CA ASN A 147 -2.06 -22.63 18.17
C ASN A 147 -1.56 -21.61 19.21
N LEU A 148 -0.61 -20.76 18.80
CA LEU A 148 0.05 -19.76 19.63
C LEU A 148 0.80 -20.36 20.83
N ALA A 149 1.43 -21.53 20.65
CA ALA A 149 2.42 -22.02 21.62
C ALA A 149 3.77 -21.33 21.40
N THR A 150 4.16 -21.13 20.14
CA THR A 150 5.34 -20.36 19.72
C THR A 150 5.04 -19.52 18.49
N VAL A 151 5.91 -18.55 18.21
CA VAL A 151 5.86 -17.75 16.97
C VAL A 151 7.18 -17.80 16.23
N THR A 152 7.10 -17.62 14.91
CA THR A 152 8.25 -17.41 14.03
C THR A 152 8.09 -16.09 13.30
N LYS A 153 9.17 -15.33 13.16
CA LYS A 153 9.13 -14.09 12.40
C LYS A 153 9.00 -14.39 10.91
N VAL A 154 8.04 -13.75 10.25
CA VAL A 154 7.93 -13.71 8.78
C VAL A 154 8.92 -12.69 8.23
N GLY A 155 8.91 -11.47 8.77
CA GLY A 155 9.88 -10.43 8.45
C GLY A 155 9.41 -9.04 8.91
N ASP A 156 10.26 -8.05 8.66
CA ASP A 156 9.84 -6.64 8.69
C ASP A 156 8.90 -6.40 7.51
N VAL A 157 7.73 -5.80 7.73
CA VAL A 157 6.67 -5.64 6.72
C VAL A 157 6.33 -4.18 6.43
N VAL A 158 6.57 -3.28 7.38
CA VAL A 158 6.47 -1.83 7.17
C VAL A 158 7.67 -1.16 7.82
N THR A 159 8.37 -0.30 7.08
CA THR A 159 9.48 0.50 7.58
C THR A 159 9.36 1.94 7.07
N SER A 160 10.09 2.86 7.69
CA SER A 160 10.31 4.19 7.10
C SER A 160 10.87 4.06 5.66
N ASP A 161 10.58 5.04 4.81
CA ASP A 161 11.20 5.21 3.49
C ASP A 161 12.68 5.62 3.57
N ASN A 162 13.14 5.93 4.78
CA ASN A 162 14.51 6.18 5.20
C ASN A 162 14.97 5.13 6.24
N SER A 163 14.64 3.85 6.00
CA SER A 163 14.87 2.72 6.91
C SER A 163 16.34 2.46 7.31
N ASP A 164 17.28 3.12 6.64
CA ASP A 164 18.72 3.00 6.85
C ASP A 164 19.24 3.89 8.00
N ILE A 165 18.39 4.76 8.58
CA ILE A 165 18.76 5.70 9.63
C ILE A 165 18.41 5.13 11.01
N HIS A 166 19.44 4.90 11.82
CA HIS A 166 19.47 4.34 13.16
C HIS A 166 19.75 5.43 14.21
N GLY A 167 18.79 6.35 14.42
CA GLY A 167 18.87 7.35 15.49
C GLY A 167 19.01 8.79 15.03
N TYR A 168 18.82 9.73 15.97
CA TYR A 168 18.97 11.18 15.75
C TYR A 168 20.35 11.57 15.19
N VAL A 169 21.39 10.80 15.49
CA VAL A 169 22.79 11.08 15.12
C VAL A 169 23.10 10.88 13.64
N ASP A 170 22.19 10.22 12.91
CA ASP A 170 22.35 9.89 11.49
C ASP A 170 21.77 10.98 10.56
N TYR A 171 21.06 11.95 11.13
CA TYR A 171 20.40 13.00 10.36
C TYR A 171 21.28 14.21 10.11
N THR A 172 21.39 14.57 8.83
CA THR A 172 22.05 15.79 8.34
C THR A 172 21.04 16.90 7.98
N GLY A 173 19.75 16.61 8.12
CA GLY A 173 18.63 17.53 7.88
C GLY A 173 17.97 18.02 9.18
N ASN A 174 16.99 18.91 9.04
CA ASN A 174 16.28 19.52 10.17
C ASN A 174 15.24 18.60 10.83
N TYR A 175 14.93 17.44 10.25
CA TYR A 175 13.87 16.54 10.70
C TYR A 175 14.43 15.14 10.94
N TYR A 176 13.94 14.41 11.95
CA TYR A 176 14.31 13.03 12.28
C TYR A 176 13.10 12.11 12.07
N ASP A 177 13.22 11.11 11.20
CA ASP A 177 12.15 10.13 10.97
C ASP A 177 12.25 8.96 11.97
N PHE A 178 11.17 8.74 12.73
CA PHE A 178 11.05 7.62 13.67
C PHE A 178 10.60 6.33 13.00
N GLY A 179 9.89 6.41 11.87
CA GLY A 179 9.28 5.29 11.18
C GLY A 179 7.91 4.87 11.72
N ALA A 180 7.56 3.61 11.44
CA ALA A 180 6.20 3.08 11.53
C ALA A 180 5.97 2.27 12.82
N GLY A 181 4.93 2.63 13.59
CA GLY A 181 4.54 1.90 14.80
C GLY A 181 3.11 2.22 15.23
N ASP A 182 2.75 1.78 16.44
CA ASP A 182 1.43 2.01 17.04
C ASP A 182 0.24 1.58 16.14
N GLN A 183 0.37 0.41 15.52
CA GLN A 183 -0.49 -0.06 14.43
C GLN A 183 -1.87 -0.60 14.84
N ASN A 184 -2.81 -0.54 13.90
CA ASN A 184 -4.02 -1.36 13.83
C ASN A 184 -3.88 -2.37 12.69
N PHE A 185 -4.13 -3.65 12.99
CA PHE A 185 -4.18 -4.70 11.98
C PHE A 185 -5.64 -4.98 11.65
N TYR A 186 -6.01 -4.83 10.37
CA TYR A 186 -7.36 -5.02 9.86
C TYR A 186 -7.34 -6.04 8.73
N VAL A 187 -8.22 -7.05 8.75
CA VAL A 187 -8.26 -8.06 7.69
C VAL A 187 -9.63 -8.06 7.02
N ASP A 188 -9.63 -7.76 5.72
CA ASP A 188 -10.78 -7.86 4.84
C ASP A 188 -10.77 -9.21 4.12
N GLU A 189 -11.38 -10.22 4.75
CA GLU A 189 -11.45 -11.56 4.15
C GLU A 189 -12.27 -11.57 2.85
N ALA A 190 -13.27 -10.70 2.73
CA ALA A 190 -14.10 -10.60 1.54
C ALA A 190 -13.35 -9.95 0.37
N GLY A 191 -12.58 -8.89 0.66
CA GLY A 191 -11.69 -8.24 -0.29
C GLY A 191 -10.41 -9.03 -0.59
N GLY A 192 -10.04 -9.99 0.26
CA GLY A 192 -8.84 -10.82 0.11
C GLY A 192 -7.54 -10.12 0.56
N TYR A 193 -7.63 -9.04 1.33
CA TYR A 193 -6.48 -8.22 1.75
C TYR A 193 -6.40 -8.06 3.26
N ALA A 194 -5.16 -8.06 3.76
CA ALA A 194 -4.84 -7.60 5.09
C ALA A 194 -4.25 -6.19 5.01
N TYR A 195 -4.59 -5.34 5.98
CA TYR A 195 -4.20 -3.94 6.07
C TYR A 195 -3.54 -3.68 7.42
N ILE A 196 -2.46 -2.90 7.41
CA ILE A 196 -1.84 -2.33 8.59
C ILE A 196 -2.00 -0.82 8.50
N PHE A 197 -2.85 -0.26 9.34
CA PHE A 197 -2.91 1.18 9.60
C PHE A 197 -1.91 1.51 10.70
N TYR A 198 -1.10 2.54 10.52
CA TYR A 198 -0.01 2.82 11.43
C TYR A 198 0.28 4.30 11.59
N ALA A 199 0.79 4.65 12.77
CA ALA A 199 1.38 5.95 13.00
C ALA A 199 2.78 5.98 12.39
N HIS A 200 2.99 6.91 11.46
CA HIS A 200 4.32 7.35 11.06
C HIS A 200 4.65 8.61 11.83
N ALA A 201 5.85 8.68 12.41
CA ALA A 201 6.23 9.82 13.23
C ALA A 201 7.58 10.40 12.80
N TRP A 202 7.76 11.71 12.98
CA TRP A 202 9.04 12.41 12.80
C TRP A 202 9.19 13.56 13.81
N ALA A 203 10.40 14.10 13.97
CA ALA A 203 10.67 15.24 14.84
C ALA A 203 11.47 16.34 14.15
N ASP A 204 11.10 17.61 14.35
CA ASP A 204 11.92 18.77 13.96
C ASP A 204 13.01 19.04 15.02
N LEU A 205 14.25 18.83 14.62
CA LEU A 205 15.43 18.93 15.45
C LEU A 205 15.83 20.37 15.78
N ARG A 206 15.24 21.36 15.09
CA ARG A 206 15.43 22.79 15.41
C ARG A 206 14.57 23.23 16.59
N SER A 207 13.61 22.40 17.03
CA SER A 207 12.71 22.75 18.13
C SER A 207 13.45 22.86 19.44
N SER A 208 13.04 23.82 20.29
CA SER A 208 13.68 24.07 21.60
C SER A 208 13.57 22.86 22.56
N ALA A 209 12.62 21.96 22.31
CA ALA A 209 12.51 20.66 22.95
C ALA A 209 12.01 19.61 21.95
N PHE A 210 12.51 18.39 22.05
CA PHE A 210 12.14 17.26 21.18
C PHE A 210 10.62 17.00 21.14
N SER A 211 9.95 17.10 22.29
CA SER A 211 8.50 16.92 22.39
C SER A 211 7.70 18.01 21.65
N GLN A 212 8.28 19.19 21.43
CA GLN A 212 7.64 20.29 20.70
C GLN A 212 7.84 20.18 19.19
N GLY A 213 8.85 19.40 18.76
CA GLY A 213 9.11 19.14 17.35
C GLY A 213 8.48 17.86 16.83
N MET A 214 7.78 17.07 17.65
CA MET A 214 7.26 15.76 17.26
C MET A 214 5.94 15.87 16.47
N PHE A 215 5.90 15.20 15.32
CA PHE A 215 4.75 15.11 14.42
C PHE A 215 4.40 13.63 14.17
N LYS A 216 3.11 13.37 13.96
CA LYS A 216 2.59 12.04 13.64
C LYS A 216 1.49 12.12 12.58
N SER A 217 1.47 11.15 11.69
CA SER A 217 0.42 10.95 10.69
C SER A 217 -0.03 9.49 10.66
N GLU A 218 -1.30 9.27 10.35
CA GLU A 218 -1.82 7.94 10.08
C GLU A 218 -1.54 7.56 8.62
N ARG A 219 -1.01 6.37 8.39
CA ARG A 219 -0.71 5.80 7.06
C ARG A 219 -1.22 4.37 6.98
N VAL A 220 -1.16 3.76 5.80
CA VAL A 220 -1.62 2.38 5.60
C VAL A 220 -0.72 1.60 4.64
N ALA A 221 -0.55 0.32 4.94
CA ALA A 221 -0.01 -0.69 4.04
C ALA A 221 -0.99 -1.85 3.88
N ARG A 222 -1.00 -2.53 2.72
CA ARG A 222 -1.83 -3.72 2.46
C ARG A 222 -1.02 -4.87 1.88
N CYS A 223 -1.50 -6.08 2.06
CA CYS A 223 -0.94 -7.31 1.49
C CYS A 223 -2.07 -8.30 1.16
N PRO A 224 -2.05 -8.99 0.01
CA PRO A 224 -2.97 -10.10 -0.24
C PRO A 224 -2.88 -11.14 0.88
N ILE A 225 -4.02 -11.62 1.39
CA ILE A 225 -4.05 -12.63 2.47
C ILE A 225 -3.28 -13.90 2.09
N SER A 226 -3.31 -14.26 0.80
CA SER A 226 -2.58 -15.40 0.23
C SER A 226 -1.06 -15.24 0.27
N GLN A 227 -0.55 -14.01 0.44
CA GLN A 227 0.86 -13.65 0.42
C GLN A 227 1.39 -13.19 1.77
N LEU A 228 0.65 -13.39 2.87
CA LEU A 228 1.09 -13.00 4.22
C LEU A 228 2.42 -13.62 4.67
N ASN A 229 2.88 -14.71 4.04
CA ASN A 229 4.21 -15.30 4.30
C ASN A 229 5.36 -14.60 3.57
N ASP A 230 5.07 -13.67 2.66
CA ASP A 230 6.05 -12.91 1.91
C ASP A 230 6.11 -11.47 2.45
N PRO A 231 7.17 -11.08 3.18
CA PRO A 231 7.30 -9.73 3.69
C PRO A 231 7.46 -8.66 2.60
N THR A 232 7.78 -9.05 1.35
CA THR A 232 7.92 -8.12 0.21
C THR A 232 6.60 -7.84 -0.51
N ALA A 233 5.55 -8.62 -0.23
CA ALA A 233 4.23 -8.44 -0.81
C ALA A 233 3.45 -7.24 -0.25
N TRP A 234 3.91 -6.66 0.86
CA TRP A 234 3.30 -5.49 1.48
C TRP A 234 3.53 -4.22 0.66
N LYS A 235 2.44 -3.48 0.44
CA LYS A 235 2.43 -2.23 -0.34
C LYS A 235 1.87 -1.08 0.48
N SER A 236 2.53 0.07 0.45
CA SER A 236 2.02 1.31 1.05
C SER A 236 1.01 1.97 0.13
N PHE A 237 0.02 2.64 0.71
CA PHE A 237 -0.81 3.57 -0.05
C PHE A 237 -0.03 4.86 -0.30
N TYR A 238 0.11 5.23 -1.57
CA TYR A 238 0.82 6.43 -1.96
C TYR A 238 0.15 7.07 -3.17
N GLN A 239 -0.25 8.33 -3.02
CA GLN A 239 -0.89 9.17 -4.04
C GLN A 239 -2.03 8.46 -4.78
N GLY A 240 -2.93 7.79 -4.05
CA GLY A 240 -4.10 7.12 -4.63
C GLY A 240 -3.83 5.70 -5.14
N SER A 241 -2.62 5.16 -4.97
CA SER A 241 -2.23 3.85 -5.51
C SER A 241 -1.52 2.96 -4.48
N TRP A 242 -1.31 1.68 -4.84
CA TRP A 242 -0.67 0.66 -3.99
C TRP A 242 0.60 0.08 -4.64
N ASN A 243 1.38 0.94 -5.29
CA ASN A 243 2.56 0.52 -6.05
C ASN A 243 3.84 0.54 -5.21
N GLU A 244 3.87 1.38 -4.17
CA GLU A 244 5.04 1.54 -3.30
C GLU A 244 5.24 0.32 -2.40
N PRO A 245 6.46 -0.21 -2.28
CA PRO A 245 6.74 -1.23 -1.27
C PRO A 245 6.55 -0.65 0.13
N ALA A 246 5.90 -1.38 1.03
CA ALA A 246 5.74 -0.91 2.41
C ALA A 246 7.06 -0.89 3.20
N ARG A 247 8.06 -1.63 2.70
CA ARG A 247 9.43 -1.60 3.22
C ARG A 247 10.24 -0.60 2.41
N GLY A 248 10.54 0.53 3.02
CA GLY A 248 11.41 1.53 2.41
C GLY A 248 10.75 2.29 1.26
N GLY A 249 9.48 2.08 0.92
CA GLY A 249 8.79 2.85 -0.11
C GLY A 249 7.99 4.01 0.47
N HIS A 250 7.55 4.91 -0.43
CA HIS A 250 6.81 6.10 -0.03
C HIS A 250 5.40 5.76 0.46
N ALA A 251 4.83 6.64 1.26
CA ALA A 251 3.49 6.48 1.80
C ALA A 251 2.80 7.84 1.99
N SER A 252 1.51 7.89 1.70
CA SER A 252 0.69 9.08 1.87
C SER A 252 0.04 9.10 3.24
N ASP A 253 -0.04 10.29 3.82
CA ASP A 253 -0.78 10.54 5.05
C ASP A 253 -2.28 10.44 4.77
N LEU A 254 -2.99 9.64 5.57
CA LEU A 254 -4.45 9.53 5.55
C LEU A 254 -5.10 10.57 6.46
N ALA A 255 -4.47 10.83 7.60
CA ALA A 255 -4.95 11.76 8.61
C ALA A 255 -3.80 12.30 9.46
N ASN A 256 -3.96 13.52 9.97
CA ASN A 256 -3.06 14.08 10.98
C ASN A 256 -3.39 13.45 12.33
N GLY A 257 -2.40 12.82 12.97
CA GLY A 257 -2.60 12.08 14.22
C GLY A 257 -1.92 10.72 14.26
N SER A 258 -2.22 9.97 15.32
CA SER A 258 -1.68 8.62 15.50
C SER A 258 -2.75 7.66 16.02
N ASN A 259 -2.51 6.37 15.80
CA ASN A 259 -3.20 5.24 16.42
C ASN A 259 -4.63 5.04 15.91
N GLY A 260 -4.87 5.33 14.62
CA GLY A 260 -6.13 5.10 13.95
C GLY A 260 -6.62 3.66 14.14
N TYR A 261 -7.84 3.50 14.66
CA TYR A 261 -8.49 2.20 14.75
C TYR A 261 -9.50 2.06 13.62
N VAL A 262 -9.24 1.13 12.71
CA VAL A 262 -10.08 0.89 11.53
C VAL A 262 -10.93 -0.36 11.71
N PHE A 263 -12.20 -0.26 11.36
CA PHE A 263 -13.14 -1.38 11.28
C PHE A 263 -14.26 -1.10 10.28
N TYR A 264 -14.93 -2.15 9.82
CA TYR A 264 -16.15 -2.03 9.03
C TYR A 264 -17.37 -2.02 9.95
N SER A 265 -18.23 -1.01 9.84
CA SER A 265 -19.49 -0.97 10.57
C SER A 265 -20.61 -1.57 9.72
N SER A 266 -21.14 -2.71 10.14
CA SER A 266 -22.29 -3.34 9.46
C SER A 266 -23.59 -2.57 9.68
N VAL A 267 -23.65 -1.66 10.66
CA VAL A 267 -24.81 -0.81 10.96
C VAL A 267 -25.00 0.26 9.89
N ILE A 268 -23.92 0.91 9.48
CA ILE A 268 -23.96 2.01 8.49
C ILE A 268 -23.42 1.64 7.11
N GLY A 269 -22.87 0.42 6.97
CA GLY A 269 -22.34 -0.08 5.71
C GLY A 269 -21.09 0.67 5.22
N LYS A 270 -20.22 1.09 6.14
CA LYS A 270 -19.00 1.84 5.83
C LYS A 270 -17.83 1.42 6.70
N TYR A 271 -16.62 1.63 6.21
CA TYR A 271 -15.42 1.59 7.03
C TYR A 271 -15.36 2.83 7.91
N LEU A 272 -14.93 2.67 9.15
CA LEU A 272 -14.74 3.74 10.12
C LEU A 272 -13.29 3.74 10.60
N MET A 273 -12.72 4.93 10.74
CA MET A 273 -11.45 5.16 11.41
C MET A 273 -11.69 6.06 12.61
N VAL A 274 -11.26 5.61 13.79
CA VAL A 274 -11.27 6.41 15.02
C VAL A 274 -9.84 6.81 15.34
N TYR A 275 -9.55 8.12 15.31
CA TYR A 275 -8.21 8.66 15.56
C TYR A 275 -8.31 9.99 16.29
N ASN A 276 -7.36 10.31 17.17
CA ASN A 276 -7.31 11.56 17.94
C ASN A 276 -8.61 11.95 18.66
N ASN A 277 -9.45 12.78 18.06
CA ASN A 277 -10.76 13.14 18.57
C ASN A 277 -11.82 13.08 17.46
N THR A 278 -11.49 12.40 16.36
CA THR A 278 -12.25 12.36 15.12
C THR A 278 -12.62 10.93 14.74
N VAL A 279 -13.82 10.78 14.19
CA VAL A 279 -14.29 9.59 13.51
C VAL A 279 -14.43 9.95 12.03
N ALA A 280 -13.73 9.24 11.16
CA ALA A 280 -13.87 9.33 9.72
C ALA A 280 -14.50 8.05 9.16
N SER A 281 -15.06 8.14 7.97
CA SER A 281 -15.58 6.99 7.23
C SER A 281 -15.03 6.93 5.82
N ALA A 282 -14.78 5.72 5.33
CA ALA A 282 -14.45 5.43 3.95
C ALA A 282 -15.50 4.51 3.33
N THR A 283 -15.72 4.63 2.03
CA THR A 283 -16.51 3.65 1.26
C THR A 283 -15.63 2.53 0.73
N SER A 284 -14.33 2.76 0.58
CA SER A 284 -13.38 1.80 0.06
C SER A 284 -12.01 1.90 0.74
N LEU A 285 -11.52 0.77 1.24
CA LEU A 285 -10.12 0.65 1.65
C LEU A 285 -9.16 0.54 0.47
N GLU A 286 -9.63 0.31 -0.75
CA GLU A 286 -8.76 0.41 -1.93
C GLU A 286 -8.47 1.87 -2.27
N LEU A 287 -9.48 2.72 -2.19
CA LEU A 287 -9.37 4.15 -2.52
C LEU A 287 -8.89 5.00 -1.34
N GLN A 288 -9.09 4.53 -0.11
CA GLN A 288 -8.78 5.27 1.13
C GLN A 288 -9.53 6.62 1.24
N ASP A 289 -10.83 6.62 0.89
CA ASP A 289 -11.71 7.81 0.79
C ASP A 289 -12.34 8.26 2.13
N TRP A 290 -11.50 8.41 3.14
CA TRP A 290 -11.76 8.75 4.56
C TRP A 290 -12.46 10.07 4.95
N SER A 291 -13.67 10.36 4.52
CA SER A 291 -14.35 11.60 4.97
C SER A 291 -14.63 11.69 6.49
N PRO A 292 -14.26 12.78 7.20
CA PRO A 292 -14.62 12.99 8.60
C PRO A 292 -16.13 13.00 8.80
N LEU A 293 -16.63 12.21 9.75
CA LEU A 293 -18.03 12.18 10.15
C LEU A 293 -18.30 13.02 11.39
N TYR A 294 -17.38 13.00 12.34
CA TYR A 294 -17.56 13.62 13.64
C TYR A 294 -16.22 13.95 14.30
N THR A 295 -16.10 15.15 14.87
CA THR A 295 -14.95 15.56 15.68
C THR A 295 -15.45 16.07 17.03
N ASN A 296 -14.95 15.52 18.12
CA ASN A 296 -15.29 15.95 19.47
C ASN A 296 -14.22 16.92 20.01
N SER A 297 -14.54 18.20 20.08
CA SER A 297 -13.63 19.22 20.64
C SER A 297 -13.33 19.03 22.13
N ASP A 298 -14.21 18.36 22.87
CA ASP A 298 -14.06 18.17 24.32
C ASP A 298 -13.11 17.00 24.65
N LEU A 299 -12.82 16.15 23.67
CA LEU A 299 -11.83 15.09 23.78
C LEU A 299 -10.51 15.60 23.27
N THR A 300 -9.54 15.66 24.17
CA THR A 300 -8.21 16.15 23.79
C THR A 300 -7.43 15.08 23.03
N TRP A 301 -7.56 13.79 23.38
CA TRP A 301 -6.78 12.68 22.80
C TRP A 301 -7.45 11.29 23.02
N PHE A 302 -7.69 10.52 21.96
CA PHE A 302 -7.97 9.08 21.97
C PHE A 302 -6.62 8.34 21.95
N TYR A 303 -6.18 7.89 23.12
CA TYR A 303 -5.12 6.90 23.19
C TYR A 303 -5.80 5.52 23.16
N TYR A 304 -5.53 4.77 22.08
CA TYR A 304 -5.79 3.34 21.99
C TYR A 304 -7.25 2.82 21.89
N ALA A 305 -8.13 3.47 21.12
CA ALA A 305 -9.45 2.91 20.77
C ALA A 305 -9.38 1.49 20.14
N SER A 306 -10.21 0.56 20.58
CA SER A 306 -10.45 -0.73 19.93
C SER A 306 -11.92 -1.14 20.04
N ALA A 307 -12.38 -2.03 19.18
CA ALA A 307 -13.77 -2.50 19.19
C ALA A 307 -13.82 -4.00 18.97
N LEU A 308 -14.79 -4.64 19.61
CA LEU A 308 -15.10 -6.05 19.42
C LEU A 308 -16.61 -6.19 19.30
N ASP A 309 -17.05 -6.77 18.20
CA ASP A 309 -18.45 -7.16 18.04
C ASP A 309 -18.77 -8.29 19.01
N MET A 310 -19.84 -8.18 19.79
CA MET A 310 -20.13 -9.15 20.86
C MET A 310 -20.92 -10.35 20.38
N ASP A 311 -21.50 -10.29 19.18
CA ASP A 311 -22.24 -11.39 18.59
C ASP A 311 -21.28 -12.33 17.84
N THR A 312 -20.27 -11.77 17.20
CA THR A 312 -19.32 -12.48 16.33
C THR A 312 -17.90 -12.55 16.89
N PHE A 313 -17.58 -11.75 17.91
CA PHE A 313 -16.22 -11.50 18.40
C PHE A 313 -15.25 -11.06 17.30
N SER A 314 -15.78 -10.42 16.25
CA SER A 314 -14.96 -9.84 15.20
C SER A 314 -14.43 -8.48 15.64
N PRO A 315 -13.11 -8.23 15.55
CA PRO A 315 -12.55 -6.89 15.68
C PRO A 315 -12.65 -6.09 14.37
N TYR A 316 -13.00 -6.74 13.26
CA TYR A 316 -12.99 -6.18 11.90
C TYR A 316 -14.38 -5.75 11.45
N ILE A 317 -15.42 -6.50 11.78
CA ILE A 317 -16.80 -6.21 11.40
C ILE A 317 -17.59 -5.95 12.68
N ILE A 318 -18.01 -4.71 12.88
CA ILE A 318 -18.66 -4.24 14.10
C ILE A 318 -20.14 -3.91 13.82
N GLY A 319 -21.03 -4.67 14.46
CA GLY A 319 -22.47 -4.51 14.40
C GLY A 319 -23.04 -3.63 15.51
N GLY A 320 -24.35 -3.76 15.72
CA GLY A 320 -25.09 -2.96 16.70
C GLY A 320 -24.79 -3.34 18.16
N ASN A 321 -24.24 -4.53 18.40
CA ASN A 321 -23.85 -5.02 19.71
C ASN A 321 -22.32 -5.14 19.77
N ALA A 322 -21.66 -4.09 20.27
CA ALA A 322 -20.21 -4.02 20.31
C ALA A 322 -19.70 -3.52 21.66
N ILE A 323 -18.56 -4.05 22.10
CA ILE A 323 -17.75 -3.46 23.16
C ILE A 323 -16.70 -2.58 22.50
N TYR A 324 -16.63 -1.33 22.96
CA TYR A 324 -15.52 -0.43 22.65
C TYR A 324 -14.53 -0.48 23.81
N LEU A 325 -13.33 -0.98 23.53
CA LEU A 325 -12.25 -1.11 24.48
C LEU A 325 -11.37 0.15 24.42
N GLU A 326 -11.29 0.80 25.58
CA GLU A 326 -10.48 1.97 25.93
C GLU A 326 -10.89 3.32 25.28
N LEU A 327 -11.67 4.09 26.04
CA LEU A 327 -11.88 5.53 25.84
C LEU A 327 -11.24 6.27 27.03
N THR A 328 -9.97 6.67 26.83
CA THR A 328 -9.15 7.61 27.61
C THR A 328 -8.28 7.08 28.76
N ARG A 329 -6.99 7.46 28.72
CA ARG A 329 -6.12 7.62 29.91
C ARG A 329 -6.42 8.92 30.69
N ARG A 330 -7.33 9.77 30.20
CA ARG A 330 -7.81 11.00 30.87
C ARG A 330 -9.26 11.34 30.48
N ARG A 331 -10.18 11.08 31.42
CA ARG A 331 -11.59 11.53 31.53
C ARG A 331 -12.66 10.70 30.81
N SER A 332 -13.32 9.89 31.64
CA SER A 332 -14.65 9.32 31.48
C SER A 332 -15.72 10.41 31.30
N ALA A 333 -16.11 10.70 30.06
CA ALA A 333 -17.37 11.36 29.75
C ALA A 333 -18.08 10.63 28.59
N PRO A 334 -19.39 10.40 28.67
CA PRO A 334 -20.16 9.72 27.61
C PRO A 334 -20.17 10.54 26.32
N LEU A 335 -19.88 9.89 25.19
CA LEU A 335 -19.97 10.49 23.85
C LEU A 335 -21.45 10.76 23.53
N THR A 336 -21.83 12.02 23.39
CA THR A 336 -23.16 12.41 22.87
C THR A 336 -22.96 13.09 21.53
N VAL A 337 -23.24 12.38 20.44
CA VAL A 337 -23.15 12.93 19.07
C VAL A 337 -24.30 13.92 18.88
N THR A 338 -23.99 15.22 18.81
CA THR A 338 -24.94 16.26 18.41
C THR A 338 -24.40 16.98 17.18
N GLY A 339 -25.20 16.99 16.10
CA GLY A 339 -24.80 17.49 14.80
C GLY A 339 -24.75 19.02 14.75
N ALA A 340 -23.57 19.60 14.99
CA ALA A 340 -23.33 21.01 14.72
C ALA A 340 -22.02 21.19 13.94
N THR A 341 -22.15 21.69 12.71
CA THR A 341 -21.05 22.17 11.87
C THR A 341 -20.49 23.46 12.48
N THR A 342 -19.18 23.54 12.70
CA THR A 342 -18.52 24.83 13.00
C THR A 342 -17.31 25.03 12.09
N THR A 343 -17.28 26.20 11.45
CA THR A 343 -16.19 26.69 10.59
C THR A 343 -15.06 27.22 11.47
N ARG A 344 -13.79 26.91 11.19
CA ARG A 344 -12.63 27.48 11.90
C ARG A 344 -11.61 28.11 10.94
N THR A 345 -11.11 29.28 11.36
CA THR A 345 -10.09 30.14 10.73
C THR A 345 -8.68 29.54 10.83
N VAL A 346 -7.91 29.68 9.74
CA VAL A 346 -6.53 29.19 9.52
C VAL A 346 -5.49 30.16 10.10
N ILE A 347 -4.38 29.62 10.65
CA ILE A 347 -3.11 30.33 10.88
C ILE A 347 -2.03 29.54 10.11
N ASP A 348 -1.35 30.17 9.17
CA ASP A 348 -0.34 29.58 8.27
C ASP A 348 1.07 29.52 8.91
N PRO A 349 1.74 28.34 8.87
CA PRO A 349 3.20 28.26 8.95
C PRO A 349 3.85 27.94 7.59
N VAL A 350 5.08 28.44 7.38
CA VAL A 350 5.89 28.29 6.16
C VAL A 350 6.92 27.15 6.33
N TYR A 351 7.04 26.25 5.33
CA TYR A 351 7.84 25.01 5.34
C TYR A 351 8.93 24.97 4.25
N PRO A 352 10.10 24.31 4.45
CA PRO A 352 11.13 24.09 3.42
C PRO A 352 11.25 22.64 2.88
N THR A 353 11.85 22.52 1.70
CA THR A 353 11.93 21.37 0.78
C THR A 353 13.07 20.37 1.06
N GLU A 354 12.77 19.27 1.74
CA GLU A 354 13.28 17.88 1.51
C GLU A 354 12.18 16.94 2.06
N SER A 355 11.57 16.10 1.19
CA SER A 355 10.34 15.30 1.37
C SER A 355 9.40 15.80 2.48
N VAL A 356 8.59 16.84 2.26
CA VAL A 356 7.27 16.78 1.57
C VAL A 356 7.01 18.10 0.82
N PRO A 357 6.59 18.05 -0.45
CA PRO A 357 5.19 18.36 -0.84
C PRO A 357 4.57 17.14 -1.56
N ASP A 358 3.28 16.85 -1.50
CA ASP A 358 2.27 17.71 -2.09
C ASP A 358 1.44 18.49 -1.08
N GLY A 359 1.28 19.77 -1.40
CA GLY A 359 0.58 20.72 -0.57
C GLY A 359 -0.88 20.33 -0.35
N ASN A 360 -1.24 20.31 0.92
CA ASN A 360 -2.37 21.04 1.50
C ASN A 360 -3.33 20.18 2.31
N TYR A 361 -3.85 20.88 3.31
CA TYR A 361 -4.68 20.46 4.41
C TYR A 361 -6.11 20.18 3.95
N GLY A 362 -6.55 18.95 4.22
CA GLY A 362 -7.96 18.56 4.20
C GLY A 362 -8.50 18.32 2.80
N TRP A 363 -8.77 17.05 2.47
CA TRP A 363 -9.82 16.65 1.52
C TRP A 363 -9.85 17.43 0.19
N ASP A 364 -8.93 17.15 -0.73
CA ASP A 364 -9.23 17.08 -2.18
C ASP A 364 -8.11 16.33 -2.93
N TRP A 365 -8.48 15.45 -3.87
CA TRP A 365 -7.58 14.56 -4.61
C TRP A 365 -7.52 14.96 -6.09
N ALA A 366 -6.42 15.60 -6.53
CA ALA A 366 -6.11 15.73 -7.96
C ALA A 366 -4.62 16.03 -8.23
N PHE A 367 -4.02 15.24 -9.15
CA PHE A 367 -2.87 15.45 -10.09
C PHE A 367 -1.98 14.20 -10.09
N THR A 368 -1.79 13.42 -11.18
CA THR A 368 -1.19 13.60 -12.52
C THR A 368 0.30 13.99 -12.53
N GLY A 369 1.14 12.98 -12.35
CA GLY A 369 2.57 12.98 -12.72
C GLY A 369 3.09 11.54 -12.77
N THR A 370 3.81 11.17 -13.84
CA THR A 370 4.53 9.88 -13.91
C THR A 370 5.74 9.92 -12.99
N LEU A 371 5.88 8.91 -12.13
CA LEU A 371 6.99 8.78 -11.18
C LEU A 371 7.93 7.63 -11.57
N GLU A 372 9.23 7.91 -11.46
CA GLU A 372 10.33 6.96 -11.66
C GLU A 372 10.48 6.03 -10.43
N PRO A 373 10.83 4.74 -10.61
CA PRO A 373 10.94 3.77 -9.52
C PRO A 373 12.11 4.05 -8.57
N LYS A 374 11.94 3.65 -7.30
CA LYS A 374 12.94 3.87 -6.25
C LYS A 374 14.23 3.07 -6.47
N PRO A 375 15.41 3.71 -6.47
CA PRO A 375 16.71 3.07 -6.71
C PRO A 375 17.16 2.11 -5.59
N THR A 376 17.76 0.96 -5.94
CA THR A 376 18.38 0.01 -4.98
C THR A 376 19.55 0.66 -4.26
N THR A 377 19.63 0.54 -2.94
CA THR A 377 20.67 1.19 -2.12
C THR A 377 21.61 0.15 -1.50
N TYR A 378 22.91 0.40 -1.56
CA TYR A 378 23.96 -0.38 -0.91
C TYR A 378 24.77 0.53 0.03
N ILE A 379 24.87 0.16 1.30
CA ILE A 379 25.76 0.79 2.28
C ILE A 379 26.92 -0.16 2.52
N VAL A 380 28.14 0.33 2.33
CA VAL A 380 29.35 -0.47 2.53
C VAL A 380 30.20 0.15 3.63
N SER A 381 30.41 -0.61 4.69
CA SER A 381 31.30 -0.29 5.80
C SER A 381 32.77 -0.43 5.38
N TYR A 382 33.64 0.37 5.99
CA TYR A 382 35.09 0.24 5.76
C TYR A 382 35.62 -0.99 6.51
N GLN A 383 35.80 -2.10 5.78
CA GLN A 383 36.30 -3.36 6.32
C GLN A 383 37.83 -3.36 6.42
N TRP A 384 38.35 -3.88 7.54
CA TRP A 384 39.77 -4.23 7.69
C TRP A 384 40.06 -5.59 7.02
N PRO A 385 41.25 -5.80 6.42
CA PRO A 385 42.39 -4.88 6.30
C PRO A 385 42.34 -4.02 5.02
N TYR A 386 42.88 -2.80 5.09
CA TYR A 386 43.10 -1.96 3.91
C TYR A 386 44.16 -2.57 2.99
N GLN A 387 44.03 -2.36 1.69
CA GLN A 387 44.98 -2.94 0.75
C GLN A 387 46.24 -2.09 0.59
N THR A 388 46.14 -0.76 0.62
CA THR A 388 47.31 0.13 0.44
C THR A 388 47.04 1.54 0.99
N HIS A 389 48.03 2.14 1.64
CA HIS A 389 47.98 3.52 2.12
C HIS A 389 49.40 4.12 2.14
N THR A 390 49.52 5.43 2.33
CA THR A 390 50.83 6.07 2.49
C THR A 390 51.56 5.51 3.72
N ALA A 391 52.86 5.26 3.56
CA ALA A 391 53.71 4.72 4.63
C ALA A 391 53.78 5.69 5.82
N GLY A 392 53.71 5.16 7.05
CA GLY A 392 53.79 5.95 8.28
C GLY A 392 52.47 6.51 8.79
N ILE A 393 51.35 6.23 8.13
CA ILE A 393 50.00 6.59 8.59
C ILE A 393 49.40 5.46 9.42
N ASN A 394 48.72 5.81 10.51
CA ASN A 394 47.99 4.89 11.38
C ASN A 394 46.47 5.08 11.21
N PHE A 395 45.73 4.03 11.55
CA PHE A 395 44.26 4.02 11.56
C PHE A 395 43.76 3.65 12.95
N TYR A 396 42.82 4.43 13.46
CA TYR A 396 42.23 4.22 14.79
C TYR A 396 40.70 4.19 14.69
N SER A 397 40.07 3.25 15.41
CA SER A 397 38.62 3.19 15.61
C SER A 397 38.29 3.79 16.98
N ASP A 398 38.42 5.11 17.11
CA ASP A 398 38.45 5.80 18.40
C ASP A 398 37.39 6.90 18.57
N TYR A 399 36.40 6.93 17.69
CA TYR A 399 35.27 7.86 17.78
C TYR A 399 33.99 7.20 17.28
N THR A 400 32.84 7.63 17.81
CA THR A 400 31.54 7.08 17.42
C THR A 400 31.03 7.69 16.11
N VAL A 401 30.41 6.86 15.28
CA VAL A 401 29.73 7.26 14.04
C VAL A 401 28.41 6.50 13.85
N PRO A 402 27.44 7.13 13.19
CA PRO A 402 26.16 6.57 12.73
C PRO A 402 26.15 5.17 12.11
N HIS A 403 26.96 4.90 11.08
CA HIS A 403 26.68 3.79 10.14
C HIS A 403 27.72 2.65 10.16
N SER A 404 28.65 2.65 11.12
CA SER A 404 29.76 1.67 11.14
C SER A 404 29.37 0.33 11.76
N GLU A 405 29.59 -0.75 11.00
CA GLU A 405 29.46 -2.14 11.47
C GLU A 405 30.46 -2.51 12.60
N ASN A 406 31.46 -1.67 12.87
CA ASN A 406 32.43 -1.84 13.96
C ASN A 406 31.90 -1.28 15.29
N TYR A 407 30.76 -1.79 15.77
CA TYR A 407 30.16 -1.37 17.05
C TYR A 407 29.89 0.16 17.13
N GLY A 408 29.56 0.80 16.01
CA GLY A 408 29.32 2.25 15.95
C GLY A 408 30.59 3.10 16.02
N LEU A 409 31.78 2.54 15.74
CA LEU A 409 33.04 3.28 15.73
C LEU A 409 33.50 3.61 14.29
N GLY A 410 33.78 4.88 14.03
CA GLY A 410 34.34 5.35 12.76
C GLY A 410 35.84 5.17 12.71
N MET A 411 36.42 5.30 11.52
CA MET A 411 37.86 5.17 11.30
C MET A 411 38.54 6.50 11.11
N ARG A 412 39.61 6.75 11.85
CA ARG A 412 40.43 7.95 11.78
C ARG A 412 41.75 7.60 11.14
N MET A 413 42.11 8.30 10.09
CA MET A 413 43.41 8.22 9.43
C MET A 413 44.29 9.36 9.91
N THR A 414 45.49 9.05 10.43
CA THR A 414 46.44 10.04 10.94
C THR A 414 47.29 10.67 9.83
N SER A 415 46.66 11.09 8.74
CA SER A 415 47.32 11.85 7.68
C SER A 415 47.96 13.12 8.22
N ALA A 416 49.11 13.47 7.66
CA ALA A 416 49.96 14.58 8.09
C ALA A 416 50.27 15.58 6.96
N ALA A 417 50.07 15.22 5.69
CA ALA A 417 50.38 16.09 4.57
C ALA A 417 49.46 15.88 3.35
N VAL A 418 49.49 16.86 2.44
CA VAL A 418 48.89 16.74 1.11
C VAL A 418 49.54 15.58 0.34
N GLY A 419 48.72 14.74 -0.30
CA GLY A 419 49.16 13.55 -1.02
C GLY A 419 49.06 12.26 -0.19
N ASP A 420 48.86 12.34 1.12
CA ASP A 420 48.55 11.18 1.94
C ASP A 420 47.25 10.53 1.47
N TYR A 421 47.21 9.20 1.38
CA TYR A 421 46.03 8.51 0.87
C TYR A 421 45.76 7.17 1.55
N VAL A 422 44.51 6.73 1.44
CA VAL A 422 44.07 5.36 1.68
C VAL A 422 43.34 4.85 0.44
N LEU A 423 43.63 3.60 0.05
CA LEU A 423 42.96 2.88 -1.03
C LEU A 423 42.12 1.76 -0.45
N LEU A 424 40.83 1.81 -0.73
CA LEU A 424 39.82 0.90 -0.22
C LEU A 424 39.30 0.04 -1.37
N ASN A 425 39.05 -1.22 -1.09
CA ASN A 425 38.49 -2.14 -2.08
C ASN A 425 37.05 -2.43 -1.68
N ILE A 426 36.09 -1.93 -2.44
CA ILE A 426 34.66 -1.97 -2.14
C ILE A 426 34.00 -2.91 -3.11
N ASN A 427 33.30 -3.92 -2.59
CA ASN A 427 32.52 -4.83 -3.42
C ASN A 427 31.19 -4.17 -3.80
N VAL A 428 31.02 -3.87 -5.10
CA VAL A 428 29.77 -3.39 -5.68
C VAL A 428 28.97 -4.62 -6.13
N PRO A 429 27.83 -4.95 -5.49
CA PRO A 429 27.18 -6.26 -5.67
C PRO A 429 26.63 -6.51 -7.08
N THR A 430 26.31 -5.44 -7.81
CA THR A 430 25.73 -5.48 -9.16
C THR A 430 26.46 -4.50 -10.07
N ALA A 431 26.50 -4.76 -11.38
CA ALA A 431 26.93 -3.76 -12.35
C ALA A 431 25.83 -2.72 -12.51
N GLY A 432 26.17 -1.46 -12.74
CA GLY A 432 25.17 -0.40 -12.89
C GLY A 432 25.70 1.00 -12.72
N THR A 433 24.80 1.96 -12.86
CA THR A 433 25.06 3.37 -12.55
C THR A 433 24.52 3.68 -11.16
N TYR A 434 25.29 4.37 -10.34
CA TYR A 434 24.96 4.67 -8.94
C TYR A 434 25.19 6.15 -8.67
N ARG A 435 24.34 6.76 -7.86
CA ARG A 435 24.67 7.98 -7.14
C ARG A 435 25.49 7.60 -5.91
N LEU A 436 26.67 8.19 -5.76
CA LEU A 436 27.64 7.87 -4.71
C LEU A 436 27.62 8.93 -3.63
N TYR A 437 27.52 8.51 -2.38
CA TYR A 437 27.65 9.38 -1.21
C TYR A 437 28.79 8.90 -0.32
N SER A 438 29.62 9.85 0.14
CA SER A 438 30.63 9.62 1.16
C SER A 438 30.15 10.16 2.50
N TYR A 439 30.28 9.36 3.55
CA TYR A 439 29.89 9.72 4.91
C TYR A 439 31.14 9.80 5.79
N ASN A 440 31.32 10.95 6.44
CA ASN A 440 32.52 11.30 7.17
C ASN A 440 32.18 12.06 8.46
N ALA A 441 32.97 11.87 9.52
CA ALA A 441 32.97 12.83 10.62
C ALA A 441 33.78 14.08 10.26
N THR A 442 33.48 15.18 10.94
CA THR A 442 34.12 16.48 10.77
C THR A 442 34.74 16.94 12.08
N GLY A 443 35.73 17.83 12.03
CA GLY A 443 36.33 18.32 13.27
C GLY A 443 37.49 19.29 13.08
N PRO A 444 38.05 19.81 14.19
CA PRO A 444 39.04 20.87 14.16
C PRO A 444 40.43 20.42 13.70
N ALA A 445 40.68 19.11 13.62
CA ALA A 445 41.93 18.53 13.12
C ALA A 445 41.81 17.92 11.72
N ALA A 446 40.66 18.11 11.07
CA ALA A 446 40.32 17.44 9.83
C ALA A 446 40.96 18.10 8.60
N GLY A 447 41.37 17.27 7.65
CA GLY A 447 41.86 17.70 6.34
C GLY A 447 40.78 17.77 5.27
N ASP A 448 41.22 18.11 4.06
CA ASP A 448 40.40 18.11 2.85
C ASP A 448 40.80 16.92 1.97
N PHE A 449 39.83 16.26 1.34
CA PHE A 449 40.11 15.11 0.48
C PHE A 449 39.51 15.23 -0.93
N GLN A 450 40.09 14.49 -1.87
CA GLN A 450 39.47 14.13 -3.15
C GLN A 450 39.27 12.62 -3.18
N LEU A 451 38.06 12.18 -3.54
CA LEU A 451 37.77 10.77 -3.82
C LEU A 451 38.11 10.46 -5.27
N ALA A 452 38.67 9.29 -5.53
CA ALA A 452 38.73 8.68 -6.85
C ALA A 452 38.16 7.26 -6.82
N VAL A 453 37.42 6.88 -7.85
CA VAL A 453 36.90 5.52 -8.07
C VAL A 453 37.59 4.94 -9.31
N ASP A 454 38.23 3.78 -9.15
CA ASP A 454 39.03 3.10 -10.19
C ASP A 454 40.03 4.05 -10.90
N GLY A 455 40.67 4.91 -10.10
CA GLY A 455 41.66 5.88 -10.58
C GLY A 455 41.09 7.17 -11.17
N THR A 456 39.77 7.31 -11.29
CA THR A 456 39.11 8.53 -11.79
C THR A 456 38.55 9.36 -10.64
N ASN A 457 38.86 10.66 -10.58
CA ASN A 457 38.31 11.54 -9.56
C ASN A 457 36.78 11.56 -9.61
N GLN A 458 36.14 11.32 -8.46
CA GLN A 458 34.70 11.29 -8.29
C GLN A 458 34.29 12.46 -7.39
N GLY A 459 33.39 13.31 -7.89
CA GLY A 459 32.94 14.51 -7.18
C GLY A 459 34.04 15.58 -7.03
N GLY A 460 33.70 16.65 -6.33
CA GLY A 460 34.65 17.72 -5.98
C GLY A 460 35.47 17.41 -4.73
N GLN A 461 36.43 18.29 -4.42
CA GLN A 461 37.17 18.26 -3.15
C GLN A 461 36.23 18.54 -1.98
N VAL A 462 36.44 17.82 -0.88
CA VAL A 462 35.59 17.86 0.32
C VAL A 462 36.42 18.26 1.53
N SER A 463 36.10 19.41 2.13
CA SER A 463 36.62 19.80 3.44
C SER A 463 35.85 19.08 4.55
N LEU A 464 36.58 18.46 5.48
CA LEU A 464 36.04 17.89 6.72
C LEU A 464 36.26 18.80 7.94
N PHE A 465 36.84 19.98 7.75
CA PHE A 465 37.05 20.91 8.87
C PHE A 465 35.74 21.44 9.44
N GLU A 466 35.63 21.38 10.75
CA GLU A 466 34.58 22.04 11.53
C GLU A 466 35.18 22.56 12.84
N ALA A 467 35.03 23.86 13.10
CA ALA A 467 35.73 24.53 14.20
C ALA A 467 35.20 24.16 15.60
N ALA A 468 33.90 23.91 15.72
CA ALA A 468 33.22 23.65 17.00
C ALA A 468 32.02 22.70 16.80
N PRO A 469 32.27 21.41 16.58
CA PRO A 469 31.19 20.45 16.37
C PRO A 469 30.30 20.26 17.61
N ALA A 470 29.00 20.14 17.39
CA ALA A 470 27.99 20.12 18.44
C ALA A 470 27.73 18.73 19.09
N HIS A 471 28.49 17.69 18.73
CA HIS A 471 28.16 16.32 19.14
C HIS A 471 28.61 15.98 20.58
N PRO A 472 27.72 15.50 21.46
CA PRO A 472 27.96 15.41 22.90
C PRO A 472 28.83 14.24 23.39
N GLN A 473 29.23 13.29 22.55
CA GLN A 473 29.97 12.08 22.98
C GLN A 473 31.46 12.05 22.61
N ASN A 474 31.91 12.79 21.59
CA ASN A 474 33.28 12.72 21.07
C ASN A 474 33.85 14.05 20.51
N GLY A 475 33.07 15.13 20.46
CA GLY A 475 33.57 16.43 19.98
C GLY A 475 33.93 16.46 18.49
N LEU A 476 33.27 15.64 17.66
CA LEU A 476 33.36 15.64 16.20
C LEU A 476 31.97 15.86 15.59
N GLY A 477 31.88 16.49 14.43
CA GLY A 477 30.63 16.68 13.68
C GLY A 477 30.45 15.59 12.64
N TYR A 478 29.47 15.74 11.75
CA TYR A 478 29.17 14.71 10.76
C TYR A 478 28.71 15.30 9.42
N LYS A 479 29.13 14.68 8.32
CA LYS A 479 28.90 15.18 6.96
C LYS A 479 28.65 14.04 5.98
N LYS A 480 27.50 14.13 5.30
CA LYS A 480 27.19 13.40 4.07
C LYS A 480 27.55 14.27 2.88
N THR A 481 28.31 13.72 1.93
CA THR A 481 28.67 14.43 0.70
C THR A 481 28.21 13.64 -0.52
N ASP A 482 27.43 14.28 -1.40
CA ASP A 482 27.12 13.75 -2.73
C ASP A 482 28.36 13.87 -3.62
N MET A 483 28.91 12.72 -4.01
CA MET A 483 30.10 12.63 -4.85
C MET A 483 29.74 12.52 -6.33
N GLY A 484 28.45 12.60 -6.68
CA GLY A 484 27.98 12.51 -8.05
C GLY A 484 27.67 11.08 -8.48
N THR A 485 27.48 10.93 -9.80
CA THR A 485 27.14 9.65 -10.42
C THR A 485 28.41 8.89 -10.83
N VAL A 486 28.43 7.58 -10.62
CA VAL A 486 29.50 6.66 -11.01
C VAL A 486 28.89 5.44 -11.71
N THR A 487 29.56 4.89 -12.73
CA THR A 487 29.10 3.70 -13.46
C THR A 487 30.11 2.58 -13.32
N PHE A 488 29.67 1.45 -12.78
CA PHE A 488 30.43 0.21 -12.68
C PHE A 488 29.99 -0.73 -13.82
N ALA A 489 30.90 -1.00 -14.76
CA ALA A 489 30.61 -1.88 -15.89
C ALA A 489 30.45 -3.35 -15.50
N THR A 490 30.99 -3.73 -14.34
CA THR A 490 30.95 -5.09 -13.79
C THR A 490 30.58 -5.03 -12.31
N ALA A 491 29.94 -6.07 -11.79
CA ALA A 491 29.86 -6.29 -10.36
C ALA A 491 31.23 -6.74 -9.81
N GLY A 492 31.44 -6.58 -8.51
CA GLY A 492 32.63 -7.04 -7.81
C GLY A 492 33.45 -5.89 -7.21
N ASN A 493 34.73 -6.13 -6.99
CA ASN A 493 35.57 -5.22 -6.24
C ASN A 493 36.05 -4.02 -7.08
N HIS A 494 35.84 -2.82 -6.55
CA HIS A 494 36.26 -1.54 -7.13
C HIS A 494 37.12 -0.74 -6.15
N GLN A 495 38.03 0.06 -6.68
CA GLN A 495 39.01 0.80 -5.90
C GLN A 495 38.53 2.21 -5.57
N PHE A 496 38.42 2.53 -4.28
CA PHE A 496 38.03 3.85 -3.78
C PHE A 496 39.21 4.48 -3.06
N ARG A 497 39.77 5.53 -3.64
CA ARG A 497 40.94 6.23 -3.11
C ARG A 497 40.56 7.57 -2.51
N TYR A 498 40.81 7.75 -1.22
CA TYR A 498 40.75 9.05 -0.57
C TYR A 498 42.15 9.64 -0.51
N THR A 499 42.37 10.78 -1.14
CA THR A 499 43.66 11.50 -1.13
C THR A 499 43.51 12.84 -0.43
N VAL A 500 44.36 13.13 0.54
CA VAL A 500 44.44 14.44 1.19
C VAL A 500 44.90 15.47 0.17
N THR A 501 44.10 16.52 -0.01
CA THR A 501 44.35 17.60 -0.99
C THR A 501 44.72 18.91 -0.33
N GLY A 502 44.43 19.05 0.97
CA GLY A 502 44.66 20.28 1.71
C GLY A 502 44.10 20.18 3.11
N LYS A 503 43.96 21.34 3.73
CA LYS A 503 43.17 21.53 4.93
C LYS A 503 42.67 22.97 4.93
N ASN A 504 41.54 23.21 5.60
CA ASN A 504 41.17 24.55 5.98
C ASN A 504 42.29 25.24 6.78
N ALA A 505 42.51 26.55 6.56
CA ALA A 505 43.57 27.31 7.25
C ALA A 505 43.45 27.27 8.79
N SER A 506 42.23 27.14 9.30
CA SER A 506 41.94 27.03 10.74
C SER A 506 42.01 25.60 11.27
N SER A 507 42.22 24.60 10.42
CA SER A 507 42.39 23.21 10.85
C SER A 507 43.76 23.00 11.49
N THR A 508 43.78 22.24 12.58
CA THR A 508 45.00 21.86 13.30
C THR A 508 45.74 20.69 12.68
N GLY A 509 45.14 19.98 11.71
CA GLY A 509 45.72 18.78 11.10
C GLY A 509 45.19 18.45 9.71
N TYR A 510 45.55 17.26 9.22
CA TYR A 510 45.11 16.72 7.94
C TYR A 510 44.29 15.43 8.09
N GLN A 511 43.75 15.17 9.29
CA GLN A 511 43.12 13.88 9.61
C GLN A 511 41.88 13.66 8.74
N LEU A 512 41.70 12.45 8.24
CA LEU A 512 40.46 12.06 7.57
C LEU A 512 39.67 11.10 8.46
N TYR A 513 38.35 11.29 8.48
CA TYR A 513 37.43 10.52 9.30
C TYR A 513 36.41 9.83 8.40
N PHE A 514 36.34 8.51 8.46
CA PHE A 514 35.56 7.65 7.59
C PHE A 514 34.46 6.92 8.37
N ASP A 515 33.23 6.94 7.86
CA ASP A 515 32.13 6.09 8.33
C ASP A 515 31.69 5.02 7.31
N VAL A 516 31.00 5.42 6.23
CA VAL A 516 30.56 4.51 5.15
C VAL A 516 30.64 5.15 3.76
N ILE A 517 30.50 4.31 2.72
CA ILE A 517 30.11 4.74 1.37
C ILE A 517 28.71 4.19 1.08
N LYS A 518 27.83 5.05 0.56
CA LYS A 518 26.49 4.66 0.10
C LYS A 518 26.42 4.78 -1.42
N LEU A 519 26.04 3.69 -2.07
CA LEU A 519 25.78 3.61 -3.50
C LEU A 519 24.29 3.44 -3.72
N VAL A 520 23.65 4.41 -4.36
CA VAL A 520 22.22 4.38 -4.71
C VAL A 520 22.11 4.12 -6.21
N GLN A 521 21.79 2.89 -6.60
CA GLN A 521 21.70 2.45 -8.00
C GLN A 521 20.65 3.24 -8.74
N ALA A 522 21.04 4.11 -9.68
CA ALA A 522 20.11 4.84 -10.52
C ALA A 522 19.07 3.88 -11.10
N ALA A 523 17.79 4.24 -11.01
CA ALA A 523 16.69 3.39 -11.44
C ALA A 523 16.94 2.93 -12.87
N THR A 524 17.14 1.63 -13.06
CA THR A 524 16.90 1.04 -14.37
C THR A 524 15.40 1.01 -14.51
N THR A 525 14.86 1.70 -15.51
CA THR A 525 13.44 1.59 -15.85
C THR A 525 13.09 0.10 -15.86
N PRO A 526 12.21 -0.38 -14.96
CA PRO A 526 11.82 -1.77 -14.91
C PRO A 526 11.32 -2.18 -16.30
N PRO A 527 11.57 -3.41 -16.75
CA PRO A 527 10.89 -3.92 -17.93
C PRO A 527 9.40 -3.69 -17.72
N ALA A 528 8.76 -3.04 -18.69
CA ALA A 528 7.36 -2.69 -18.62
C ALA A 528 6.53 -3.94 -18.25
N GLY A 529 5.80 -3.87 -17.14
CA GLY A 529 5.03 -5.00 -16.62
C GLY A 529 3.97 -5.42 -17.64
N THR A 530 3.94 -6.69 -18.04
CA THR A 530 2.94 -7.17 -18.99
C THR A 530 1.60 -7.39 -18.27
N ALA A 531 0.56 -6.64 -18.63
CA ALA A 531 -0.81 -6.88 -18.22
C ALA A 531 -1.55 -7.72 -19.27
N THR A 532 -2.39 -8.67 -18.84
CA THR A 532 -3.26 -9.45 -19.74
C THR A 532 -4.70 -9.33 -19.26
N LEU A 533 -5.53 -8.64 -20.04
CA LEU A 533 -6.92 -8.35 -19.73
C LEU A 533 -7.84 -9.34 -20.44
N ALA A 534 -8.84 -9.85 -19.73
CA ALA A 534 -9.94 -10.62 -20.31
C ALA A 534 -11.07 -9.68 -20.77
N PRO A 535 -11.86 -10.06 -21.79
CA PRO A 535 -13.00 -9.27 -22.22
C PRO A 535 -14.06 -9.23 -21.11
N THR A 536 -14.59 -8.03 -20.85
CA THR A 536 -15.72 -7.82 -19.94
C THR A 536 -17.07 -8.09 -20.61
N ALA A 537 -17.11 -8.03 -21.93
CA ALA A 537 -18.23 -8.46 -22.75
C ALA A 537 -17.74 -8.79 -24.17
N ASP A 538 -18.32 -9.81 -24.80
CA ASP A 538 -18.20 -10.07 -26.23
C ASP A 538 -19.50 -10.66 -26.80
N ALA A 539 -19.71 -10.47 -28.10
CA ALA A 539 -20.85 -11.05 -28.80
C ALA A 539 -20.65 -10.89 -30.31
N TYR A 540 -21.25 -11.78 -31.10
CA TYR A 540 -21.41 -11.55 -32.53
C TYR A 540 -22.86 -11.21 -32.89
N VAL A 541 -23.03 -10.60 -34.05
CA VAL A 541 -24.33 -10.24 -34.61
C VAL A 541 -24.48 -10.81 -36.00
N ARG A 542 -25.72 -11.08 -36.42
CA ARG A 542 -26.04 -11.67 -37.72
C ARG A 542 -27.20 -10.92 -38.39
N ASP A 543 -27.06 -10.62 -39.67
CA ASP A 543 -28.02 -9.79 -40.40
C ASP A 543 -29.30 -10.53 -40.84
N GLY A 544 -30.18 -9.77 -41.50
CA GLY A 544 -31.40 -10.29 -42.12
C GLY A 544 -32.41 -10.83 -41.10
N ALA A 545 -32.90 -12.05 -41.31
CA ALA A 545 -33.87 -12.72 -40.45
C ALA A 545 -33.38 -12.94 -39.00
N TYR A 546 -32.07 -12.83 -38.77
CA TYR A 546 -31.44 -12.99 -37.46
C TYR A 546 -31.15 -11.66 -36.77
N ALA A 547 -31.63 -10.54 -37.34
CA ALA A 547 -31.19 -9.23 -36.91
C ALA A 547 -31.52 -8.89 -35.44
N ASP A 548 -32.53 -9.56 -34.88
CA ASP A 548 -32.98 -9.38 -33.50
C ASP A 548 -32.56 -10.49 -32.53
N VAL A 549 -31.69 -11.42 -32.98
CA VAL A 549 -31.17 -12.51 -32.14
C VAL A 549 -29.88 -12.05 -31.46
N ASN A 550 -29.80 -12.30 -30.14
CA ASN A 550 -28.58 -12.11 -29.35
C ASN A 550 -27.76 -13.40 -29.33
N TYR A 551 -26.45 -13.27 -29.46
CA TYR A 551 -25.50 -14.39 -29.43
C TYR A 551 -24.41 -14.24 -28.35
N GLY A 552 -24.65 -13.41 -27.32
CA GLY A 552 -23.66 -13.14 -26.26
C GLY A 552 -23.38 -14.28 -25.30
N THR A 553 -23.95 -15.47 -25.52
CA THR A 553 -23.62 -16.70 -24.77
C THR A 553 -23.09 -17.80 -25.68
N ASP A 554 -22.88 -17.52 -26.96
CA ASP A 554 -22.32 -18.46 -27.91
C ASP A 554 -20.81 -18.58 -27.64
N PRO A 555 -20.23 -19.79 -27.55
CA PRO A 555 -18.80 -19.97 -27.29
C PRO A 555 -17.89 -19.49 -28.44
N THR A 556 -18.46 -18.91 -29.50
CA THR A 556 -17.74 -18.43 -30.68
C THR A 556 -18.12 -17.00 -31.07
N LEU A 557 -17.10 -16.25 -31.52
CA LEU A 557 -17.21 -14.94 -32.15
C LEU A 557 -17.05 -15.10 -33.66
N GLN A 558 -18.15 -14.92 -34.40
CA GLN A 558 -18.20 -15.16 -35.83
C GLN A 558 -17.99 -13.88 -36.65
N VAL A 559 -17.18 -13.99 -37.69
CA VAL A 559 -16.96 -12.93 -38.68
C VAL A 559 -17.17 -13.50 -40.09
N LYS A 560 -18.07 -12.91 -40.87
CA LYS A 560 -18.40 -13.39 -42.24
C LYS A 560 -18.92 -12.25 -43.10
N LYS A 561 -18.54 -12.26 -44.39
CA LYS A 561 -19.12 -11.36 -45.41
C LYS A 561 -19.76 -12.17 -46.51
N ASP A 562 -21.07 -12.05 -46.68
CA ASP A 562 -21.83 -12.82 -47.66
C ASP A 562 -23.13 -12.07 -48.02
N GLY A 563 -24.08 -12.73 -48.68
CA GLY A 563 -25.43 -12.22 -48.88
C GLY A 563 -26.18 -11.98 -47.56
N THR A 564 -27.36 -11.38 -47.67
CA THR A 564 -28.31 -11.20 -46.55
C THR A 564 -28.53 -12.52 -45.82
N ASP A 565 -28.70 -12.44 -44.49
CA ASP A 565 -28.82 -13.56 -43.53
C ASP A 565 -27.49 -14.23 -43.18
N TYR A 566 -26.38 -13.86 -43.80
CA TYR A 566 -25.09 -14.52 -43.58
C TYR A 566 -23.96 -13.57 -43.18
N ASN A 567 -24.19 -12.26 -43.15
CA ASN A 567 -23.19 -11.32 -42.65
C ASN A 567 -23.06 -11.44 -41.14
N ARG A 568 -21.82 -11.50 -40.65
CA ARG A 568 -21.51 -11.60 -39.21
C ARG A 568 -20.36 -10.69 -38.83
N LYS A 569 -20.51 -10.03 -37.70
CA LYS A 569 -19.53 -9.13 -37.08
C LYS A 569 -19.42 -9.49 -35.61
N SER A 570 -18.24 -9.36 -35.03
CA SER A 570 -18.01 -9.62 -33.61
C SER A 570 -17.56 -8.37 -32.88
N TYR A 571 -17.96 -8.24 -31.62
CA TYR A 571 -17.63 -7.11 -30.76
C TYR A 571 -16.99 -7.61 -29.48
N LEU A 572 -16.01 -6.87 -28.99
CA LEU A 572 -15.28 -7.17 -27.76
C LEU A 572 -15.15 -5.88 -26.95
N LYS A 573 -15.33 -5.98 -25.63
CA LYS A 573 -15.06 -4.90 -24.68
C LYS A 573 -14.08 -5.34 -23.62
N PHE A 574 -13.21 -4.41 -23.24
CA PHE A 574 -12.23 -4.60 -22.17
C PHE A 574 -12.30 -3.42 -21.22
N ASP A 575 -12.06 -3.68 -19.95
CA ASP A 575 -11.87 -2.64 -18.92
C ASP A 575 -10.37 -2.48 -18.64
N LEU A 576 -9.86 -1.29 -18.92
CA LEU A 576 -8.48 -0.89 -18.78
C LEU A 576 -8.13 -0.47 -17.35
N ALA A 577 -9.10 -0.41 -16.43
CA ALA A 577 -8.87 0.01 -15.04
C ALA A 577 -7.77 -0.81 -14.33
N SER A 578 -7.61 -2.09 -14.72
CA SER A 578 -6.59 -2.98 -14.15
C SER A 578 -5.21 -2.88 -14.83
N PHE A 579 -5.06 -2.12 -15.92
CA PHE A 579 -3.75 -1.88 -16.55
C PHE A 579 -2.89 -0.92 -15.74
N GLY A 580 -3.48 0.10 -15.11
CA GLY A 580 -2.79 1.06 -14.23
C GLY A 580 -1.75 1.97 -14.89
N GLY A 581 -1.36 1.73 -16.15
CA GLY A 581 -0.45 2.56 -16.94
C GLY A 581 -1.17 3.63 -17.76
N THR A 582 -0.51 4.78 -17.97
CA THR A 582 -1.02 5.90 -18.80
C THR A 582 -0.61 5.79 -20.28
N SER A 583 0.28 4.85 -20.60
CA SER A 583 0.68 4.50 -21.95
C SER A 583 1.17 3.04 -21.99
N ALA A 584 1.05 2.39 -23.13
CA ALA A 584 1.63 1.09 -23.43
C ALA A 584 2.73 1.23 -24.50
N THR A 585 3.88 0.60 -24.24
CA THR A 585 4.96 0.38 -25.21
C THR A 585 4.59 -0.65 -26.27
N SER A 586 3.73 -1.62 -25.92
CA SER A 586 3.14 -2.58 -26.83
C SER A 586 1.74 -2.94 -26.33
N ALA A 587 0.74 -2.97 -27.22
CA ALA A 587 -0.57 -3.52 -26.92
C ALA A 587 -1.07 -4.41 -28.05
N LYS A 588 -1.53 -5.62 -27.70
CA LYS A 588 -1.99 -6.64 -28.64
C LYS A 588 -3.35 -7.21 -28.25
N LEU A 589 -4.32 -7.14 -29.15
CA LEU A 589 -5.53 -7.93 -29.06
C LEU A 589 -5.27 -9.30 -29.67
N ARG A 590 -5.44 -10.35 -28.87
CA ARG A 590 -5.25 -11.75 -29.28
C ARG A 590 -6.61 -12.45 -29.34
N VAL A 591 -6.93 -13.03 -30.49
CA VAL A 591 -8.13 -13.84 -30.71
C VAL A 591 -7.75 -15.19 -31.28
N TYR A 592 -8.37 -16.25 -30.77
CA TYR A 592 -8.02 -17.62 -31.14
C TYR A 592 -8.97 -18.16 -32.19
N ALA A 593 -8.50 -18.45 -33.40
CA ALA A 593 -9.35 -18.98 -34.47
C ALA A 593 -9.55 -20.49 -34.30
N ASN A 594 -10.76 -20.91 -33.92
CA ASN A 594 -11.06 -22.33 -33.75
C ASN A 594 -11.60 -22.99 -35.02
N ALA A 595 -12.23 -22.23 -35.91
CA ALA A 595 -12.69 -22.70 -37.21
C ALA A 595 -12.62 -21.59 -38.27
N ALA A 596 -12.42 -21.99 -39.52
CA ALA A 596 -12.45 -21.09 -40.68
C ALA A 596 -13.03 -21.84 -41.89
N GLY A 597 -13.69 -21.10 -42.79
CA GLY A 597 -14.13 -21.67 -44.07
C GLY A 597 -12.96 -21.88 -45.04
N THR A 598 -13.24 -22.50 -46.19
CA THR A 598 -12.21 -23.03 -47.11
C THR A 598 -11.52 -22.00 -48.01
N ASP A 599 -11.90 -20.72 -47.95
CA ASP A 599 -11.19 -19.68 -48.71
C ASP A 599 -9.72 -19.60 -48.29
N GLY A 600 -8.82 -19.40 -49.26
CA GLY A 600 -7.37 -19.42 -49.03
C GLY A 600 -6.86 -18.26 -48.16
N ALA A 601 -7.53 -17.10 -48.19
CA ALA A 601 -7.23 -15.96 -47.35
C ALA A 601 -8.45 -15.04 -47.19
N ARG A 602 -8.57 -14.39 -46.03
CA ARG A 602 -9.46 -13.24 -45.83
C ARG A 602 -8.81 -12.22 -44.90
N THR A 603 -9.11 -10.94 -45.11
CA THR A 603 -8.60 -9.87 -44.26
C THR A 603 -9.65 -9.53 -43.22
N ILE A 604 -9.33 -9.79 -41.95
CA ILE A 604 -10.16 -9.38 -40.82
C ILE A 604 -9.67 -8.02 -40.36
N LYS A 605 -10.56 -7.04 -40.41
CA LYS A 605 -10.29 -5.69 -39.92
C LYS A 605 -10.78 -5.55 -38.50
N LEU A 606 -10.04 -4.75 -37.74
CA LEU A 606 -10.37 -4.34 -36.39
C LEU A 606 -10.66 -2.84 -36.39
N TYR A 607 -11.85 -2.48 -35.95
CA TYR A 607 -12.23 -1.11 -35.67
C TYR A 607 -12.38 -0.92 -34.16
N GLY A 608 -12.10 0.29 -33.69
CA GLY A 608 -12.48 0.76 -32.37
C GLY A 608 -13.83 1.48 -32.44
N ASN A 609 -14.65 1.37 -31.40
CA ASN A 609 -15.96 2.01 -31.33
C ASN A 609 -16.04 2.99 -30.17
N SER A 610 -16.45 4.23 -30.46
CA SER A 610 -16.75 5.24 -29.43
C SER A 610 -18.01 4.90 -28.62
N ASN A 611 -18.99 4.23 -29.24
CA ASN A 611 -20.18 3.75 -28.53
C ASN A 611 -19.88 2.46 -27.75
N LYS A 612 -19.74 2.60 -26.43
CA LYS A 612 -19.41 1.51 -25.50
C LYS A 612 -20.62 1.02 -24.69
N SER A 613 -21.81 1.58 -24.93
CA SER A 613 -23.01 1.38 -24.11
C SER A 613 -23.74 0.05 -24.37
N TRP A 614 -23.32 -0.73 -25.36
CA TRP A 614 -23.92 -2.03 -25.64
C TRP A 614 -23.66 -3.01 -24.49
N THR A 615 -24.53 -4.00 -24.30
CA THR A 615 -24.30 -5.08 -23.31
C THR A 615 -24.24 -6.41 -24.02
N GLU A 616 -23.49 -7.36 -23.47
CA GLU A 616 -23.34 -8.72 -24.01
C GLU A 616 -24.70 -9.39 -24.28
N SER A 617 -25.61 -9.34 -23.31
CA SER A 617 -26.97 -9.90 -23.40
C SER A 617 -27.94 -9.04 -24.23
N GLY A 618 -27.56 -7.82 -24.60
CA GLY A 618 -28.41 -6.87 -25.33
C GLY A 618 -28.00 -6.64 -26.79
N LEU A 619 -26.79 -7.05 -27.19
CA LEU A 619 -26.25 -6.80 -28.52
C LEU A 619 -26.93 -7.70 -29.57
N LYS A 620 -27.42 -7.09 -30.65
CA LYS A 620 -28.05 -7.74 -31.81
C LYS A 620 -27.75 -6.90 -33.04
N TRP A 621 -27.95 -7.43 -34.24
CA TRP A 621 -27.62 -6.68 -35.47
C TRP A 621 -28.37 -5.34 -35.55
N SER A 622 -29.63 -5.31 -35.15
CA SER A 622 -30.49 -4.13 -35.22
C SER A 622 -30.06 -2.98 -34.28
N ASN A 623 -29.21 -3.23 -33.28
CA ASN A 623 -28.68 -2.21 -32.36
C ASN A 623 -27.15 -2.18 -32.26
N ALA A 624 -26.45 -2.93 -33.11
CA ALA A 624 -25.00 -3.02 -33.07
C ALA A 624 -24.37 -1.65 -33.40
N PRO A 625 -23.38 -1.19 -32.62
CA PRO A 625 -22.61 0.01 -32.96
C PRO A 625 -22.03 -0.09 -34.37
N ALA A 626 -22.01 1.02 -35.12
CA ALA A 626 -21.30 1.05 -36.39
C ALA A 626 -19.78 1.13 -36.15
N ALA A 627 -19.01 0.63 -37.13
CA ALA A 627 -17.57 0.79 -37.17
C ALA A 627 -17.22 2.29 -37.20
N ASP A 628 -16.25 2.67 -36.38
CA ASP A 628 -15.87 4.07 -36.17
C ASP A 628 -14.41 4.30 -36.59
N THR A 629 -13.45 3.93 -35.74
CA THR A 629 -12.03 4.18 -36.00
C THR A 629 -11.33 2.91 -36.50
N PHE A 630 -10.77 2.94 -37.71
CA PHE A 630 -9.95 1.81 -38.17
C PHE A 630 -8.66 1.71 -37.33
N VAL A 631 -8.39 0.54 -36.77
CA VAL A 631 -7.21 0.28 -35.92
C VAL A 631 -6.14 -0.44 -36.72
N THR A 632 -6.45 -1.65 -37.19
CA THR A 632 -5.51 -2.50 -37.93
C THR A 632 -6.24 -3.65 -38.63
N SER A 633 -5.51 -4.54 -39.29
CA SER A 633 -6.06 -5.75 -39.92
C SER A 633 -5.06 -6.89 -39.94
N VAL A 634 -5.57 -8.12 -39.98
CA VAL A 634 -4.75 -9.34 -40.12
C VAL A 634 -5.27 -10.21 -41.27
N SER A 635 -4.36 -10.91 -41.95
CA SER A 635 -4.72 -11.92 -42.94
C SER A 635 -4.92 -13.27 -42.27
N VAL A 636 -6.09 -13.86 -42.42
CA VAL A 636 -6.46 -15.18 -41.90
C VAL A 636 -6.43 -16.18 -43.06
N ASN A 637 -5.41 -17.05 -43.08
CA ASN A 637 -5.09 -17.94 -44.21
C ASN A 637 -5.64 -19.37 -44.03
N GLY A 638 -6.74 -19.53 -43.30
CA GLY A 638 -7.43 -20.82 -43.12
C GLY A 638 -6.84 -21.70 -42.03
N SER A 639 -5.70 -21.30 -41.46
CA SER A 639 -5.12 -21.91 -40.26
C SER A 639 -6.04 -21.71 -39.05
N THR A 640 -6.46 -22.83 -38.46
CA THR A 640 -7.23 -22.90 -37.21
C THR A 640 -6.36 -23.45 -36.09
N GLY A 641 -6.81 -23.32 -34.84
CA GLY A 641 -6.04 -23.72 -33.67
C GLY A 641 -4.88 -22.78 -33.34
N VAL A 642 -4.94 -21.53 -33.81
CA VAL A 642 -3.87 -20.54 -33.66
C VAL A 642 -4.39 -19.19 -33.17
N TRP A 643 -3.54 -18.45 -32.46
CA TRP A 643 -3.78 -17.05 -32.11
C TRP A 643 -3.51 -16.15 -33.31
N TYR A 644 -4.43 -15.23 -33.57
CA TYR A 644 -4.18 -14.06 -34.40
C TYR A 644 -4.03 -12.84 -33.49
N GLU A 645 -2.99 -12.05 -33.74
CA GLU A 645 -2.65 -10.87 -32.94
C GLU A 645 -2.83 -9.61 -33.77
N PHE A 646 -3.62 -8.67 -33.25
CA PHE A 646 -3.76 -7.33 -33.80
C PHE A 646 -2.89 -6.39 -32.97
N ASP A 647 -1.96 -5.69 -33.61
CA ASP A 647 -1.23 -4.59 -32.95
C ASP A 647 -2.16 -3.39 -32.78
N VAL A 648 -2.51 -3.12 -31.54
CA VAL A 648 -3.43 -2.04 -31.15
C VAL A 648 -2.73 -0.94 -30.37
N THR A 649 -1.38 -0.94 -30.32
CA THR A 649 -0.57 -0.05 -29.48
C THR A 649 -0.96 1.42 -29.61
N SER A 650 -1.00 1.94 -30.84
CA SER A 650 -1.35 3.35 -31.09
C SER A 650 -2.79 3.67 -30.69
N TYR A 651 -3.73 2.76 -30.97
CA TYR A 651 -5.12 2.95 -30.60
C TYR A 651 -5.29 2.93 -29.07
N MET A 652 -4.67 1.97 -28.38
CA MET A 652 -4.71 1.90 -26.92
C MET A 652 -4.14 3.14 -26.27
N ASN A 653 -3.00 3.65 -26.74
CA ASN A 653 -2.44 4.92 -26.26
C ASN A 653 -3.40 6.11 -26.48
N SER A 654 -4.20 6.12 -27.55
CA SER A 654 -5.25 7.13 -27.71
C SER A 654 -6.39 6.99 -26.69
N GLN A 655 -6.72 5.76 -26.29
CA GLN A 655 -7.82 5.49 -25.35
C GLN A 655 -7.41 5.67 -23.88
N LEU A 656 -6.16 5.38 -23.52
CA LEU A 656 -5.61 5.53 -22.16
C LEU A 656 -5.54 7.00 -21.69
N THR A 657 -5.64 7.96 -22.60
CA THR A 657 -5.68 9.40 -22.28
C THR A 657 -7.09 9.94 -22.04
N VAL A 658 -8.11 9.13 -22.31
CA VAL A 658 -9.52 9.50 -22.13
C VAL A 658 -9.98 8.98 -20.76
N ALA A 659 -10.80 9.75 -20.05
CA ALA A 659 -11.30 9.39 -18.71
C ALA A 659 -12.18 8.11 -18.66
N ASP A 660 -12.41 7.47 -19.81
CA ASP A 660 -13.24 6.28 -19.95
C ASP A 660 -12.36 5.04 -20.03
N SER A 661 -12.38 4.23 -18.97
CA SER A 661 -11.60 3.00 -18.84
C SER A 661 -12.08 1.87 -19.75
N ILE A 662 -13.17 2.02 -20.49
CA ILE A 662 -13.66 0.96 -21.38
C ILE A 662 -13.13 1.16 -22.80
N VAL A 663 -12.62 0.10 -23.41
CA VAL A 663 -12.35 0.05 -24.86
C VAL A 663 -13.29 -0.94 -25.53
N SER A 664 -13.83 -0.57 -26.68
CA SER A 664 -14.70 -1.42 -27.51
C SER A 664 -14.08 -1.62 -28.88
N PHE A 665 -14.13 -2.85 -29.36
CA PHE A 665 -13.64 -3.26 -30.68
C PHE A 665 -14.75 -3.92 -31.49
N GLU A 666 -14.65 -3.80 -32.82
CA GLU A 666 -15.43 -4.51 -33.83
C GLU A 666 -14.49 -5.27 -34.77
N LEU A 667 -14.73 -6.57 -34.92
CA LEU A 667 -14.10 -7.44 -35.91
C LEU A 667 -15.04 -7.64 -37.09
N VAL A 668 -14.56 -7.32 -38.29
CA VAL A 668 -15.34 -7.41 -39.52
C VAL A 668 -14.50 -7.95 -40.68
N ASN A 669 -15.13 -8.74 -41.54
CA ASN A 669 -14.61 -9.07 -42.85
C ASN A 669 -15.29 -8.13 -43.87
N GLU A 670 -14.50 -7.31 -44.55
CA GLU A 670 -14.98 -6.42 -45.61
C GLU A 670 -14.47 -6.83 -47.00
N GLY A 671 -13.91 -8.03 -47.11
CA GLY A 671 -13.49 -8.62 -48.37
C GLY A 671 -14.68 -8.99 -49.28
N ALA A 672 -14.37 -9.65 -50.39
CA ALA A 672 -15.40 -10.12 -51.31
C ALA A 672 -16.38 -11.09 -50.62
N ALA A 673 -17.66 -10.96 -50.93
CA ALA A 673 -18.70 -11.84 -50.41
C ALA A 673 -18.54 -13.26 -50.96
N THR A 674 -18.40 -14.25 -50.08
CA THR A 674 -18.32 -15.68 -50.45
C THR A 674 -18.97 -16.54 -49.37
N SER A 675 -19.39 -17.75 -49.74
CA SER A 675 -19.95 -18.70 -48.78
C SER A 675 -18.92 -19.28 -47.81
N GLN A 676 -17.62 -19.14 -48.10
CA GLN A 676 -16.50 -19.83 -47.43
C GLN A 676 -15.52 -18.89 -46.71
N ASN A 677 -15.80 -17.57 -46.63
CA ASN A 677 -14.91 -16.61 -45.98
C ASN A 677 -15.14 -16.43 -44.46
N GLN A 678 -15.92 -17.31 -43.84
CA GLN A 678 -16.22 -17.22 -42.40
C GLN A 678 -14.98 -17.54 -41.56
N VAL A 679 -14.86 -16.87 -40.41
CA VAL A 679 -13.91 -17.19 -39.35
C VAL A 679 -14.67 -17.21 -38.03
N ALA A 680 -14.46 -18.27 -37.25
CA ALA A 680 -14.92 -18.39 -35.89
C ALA A 680 -13.72 -18.24 -34.96
N PHE A 681 -13.79 -17.24 -34.10
CA PHE A 681 -12.88 -17.10 -32.97
C PHE A 681 -13.55 -17.64 -31.71
N ASN A 682 -12.77 -18.02 -30.70
CA ASN A 682 -13.33 -18.30 -29.37
C ASN A 682 -13.88 -17.01 -28.74
N SER A 683 -15.01 -17.12 -28.05
CA SER A 683 -15.55 -16.07 -27.17
C SER A 683 -15.05 -16.25 -25.73
N ARG A 684 -15.49 -15.38 -24.82
CA ARG A 684 -15.25 -15.51 -23.38
C ARG A 684 -15.94 -16.72 -22.74
N GLU A 685 -17.01 -17.24 -23.34
CA GLU A 685 -17.72 -18.47 -22.91
C GLU A 685 -16.97 -19.74 -23.35
N ALA A 686 -15.96 -19.63 -24.21
CA ALA A 686 -15.15 -20.77 -24.60
C ALA A 686 -14.37 -21.33 -23.40
N ALA A 687 -14.34 -22.66 -23.26
CA ALA A 687 -13.68 -23.34 -22.14
C ALA A 687 -12.16 -23.08 -22.05
N SER A 688 -11.52 -22.64 -23.14
CA SER A 688 -10.11 -22.26 -23.17
C SER A 688 -9.83 -21.29 -24.32
N HIS A 689 -8.70 -20.60 -24.27
CA HIS A 689 -8.25 -19.67 -25.32
C HIS A 689 -9.26 -18.55 -25.62
N ALA A 690 -9.91 -18.03 -24.57
CA ALA A 690 -10.74 -16.83 -24.64
C ALA A 690 -9.91 -15.61 -25.10
N PRO A 691 -10.51 -14.61 -25.76
CA PRO A 691 -9.82 -13.41 -26.21
C PRO A 691 -9.01 -12.71 -25.11
N GLN A 692 -7.91 -12.05 -25.48
CA GLN A 692 -7.04 -11.35 -24.53
C GLN A 692 -6.59 -10.00 -25.09
N LEU A 693 -6.55 -8.97 -24.26
CA LEU A 693 -5.84 -7.73 -24.54
C LEU A 693 -4.57 -7.67 -23.69
N VAL A 694 -3.41 -7.79 -24.32
CA VAL A 694 -2.11 -7.82 -23.66
C VAL A 694 -1.45 -6.46 -23.81
N LEU A 695 -1.10 -5.79 -22.71
CA LEU A 695 -0.43 -4.50 -22.70
C LEU A 695 0.93 -4.62 -22.00
N GLN A 696 1.92 -3.83 -22.45
CA GLN A 696 3.25 -3.74 -21.88
C GLN A 696 3.63 -2.29 -21.67
#